data_AF-A0A238Y801-F1
#
_entry.id   AF-A0A238Y801-F1
#
_cell.length_a   1.000
_cell.length_b   1.000
_cell.length_c   1.000
_cell.angle_alpha   90.00
_cell.angle_beta   90.00
_cell.angle_gamma   90.00
#
_symmetry.space_group_name_H-M   'P 1'
#
loop_
_entity.id
_entity.type
_entity.pdbx_description
1 polymer ?
#
loop_
_entity_poly.entity_id
_entity_poly.type
_entity_poly.pdbx_seq_one_letter_code
_entity_poly.pdbx_strand_id
1 'polypeptide(L)'
;MPTPCIITREDIARVRASVSDRHTRAELTADLCRLNTLAAVKIAGSGHLGSSLSAMDIVVWLYTEVMNTLEVGVGSPHRDVYFSSKGHDAPGLYALLYAMGVIKEEKLLLLRRLGGLDGHPDVKIPGVEANTGSLGMGIGKGRGMAVGKTLQGHGGTVYVLLGDGELQEGQIYESLQTTAQQKTGNLVVIVDHNKVQSDKFVSQITDLGDLEAKFRVFGWHVERCDGNSMAALDAALTRLREVAGPRILIADTIKGRGVSFMEHPSAMPEAQSLYPWHSGAPADEPFARAWGELLARVNARLEGLGIAPVAPKEVSPRPKAPSGVTREYVADAYGKALVELARANEKIVVLDGDLAADCRVRLFEQTFPERFVENGIAEMDMVSMAGGLARAGMVPVVNTFASFLASRPNEQIYNNASERTKIIYVCHYAGLIPAGPGKSHQSLRDISLLGATPGITMLQPCNSEETEQALSWCVNKNPKSSMLRLIIGPSPRRIELPPDYALRPGWGTVLRQGTDAVLISYGPVMLHEALGAAEILAEKGFSLMVVNMPWLNCAETYWLASLISRFSTLHVLEDHSPVGGLGDCLSRVLHKKGLGAGVTVRTFGVEGWPACGTPPEALEAHGLDAKSLAEAFLKAGPTAVPGWSLARARGEIGHKPPKPAPFVGVISMHKCGSQTAYWTAKGSFPGCLVRHAHGLSTFHVQVTPSKLQEIVATRMACANSSAKPVIITLTREPLAVLRSALFHKYGEKVRDYFAGSLSAQSFDNFFEQFACSFVLRFRNYFDREIRDVFGVDVLSLPSPEPAGYVIGEGELARVAVIRLEDFNRVYAEVYRALGGEPPIQPVCRNVAEGNPDYERFKAEYAIAPEIVAAVRSFPWYRHMYPETAGRAAG
;
A
#
# COMPACT_ATOMS: atom_id res chain seq x y z
N MET A 1 39.98 -12.50 17.30
CA MET A 1 38.77 -12.52 18.16
C MET A 1 38.05 -13.82 17.91
N PRO A 2 37.32 -14.41 18.86
CA PRO A 2 36.35 -15.45 18.53
C PRO A 2 35.24 -14.78 17.72
N THR A 3 35.24 -15.01 16.40
CA THR A 3 34.11 -14.61 15.55
C THR A 3 32.84 -15.23 16.15
N PRO A 4 31.71 -14.51 16.23
CA PRO A 4 30.50 -15.06 16.80
C PRO A 4 30.01 -16.24 15.95
N CYS A 5 30.22 -17.44 16.48
CA CYS A 5 29.88 -18.68 15.83
C CYS A 5 28.51 -19.20 16.30
N ILE A 6 27.89 -20.06 15.51
CA ILE A 6 26.68 -20.83 15.87
C ILE A 6 26.99 -22.33 15.99
N ILE A 7 26.27 -23.04 16.85
CA ILE A 7 26.23 -24.51 16.82
C ILE A 7 25.37 -24.96 15.65
N THR A 8 25.86 -25.93 14.87
CA THR A 8 25.19 -26.41 13.66
C THR A 8 23.89 -27.16 13.98
N ARG A 9 22.89 -27.04 13.09
CA ARG A 9 21.64 -27.82 13.16
C ARG A 9 21.91 -29.32 13.19
N GLU A 10 22.94 -29.77 12.47
CA GLU A 10 23.37 -31.16 12.39
C GLU A 10 23.88 -31.68 13.75
N ASP A 11 24.65 -30.87 14.49
CA ASP A 11 25.03 -31.17 15.88
C ASP A 11 23.82 -31.19 16.83
N ILE A 12 22.90 -30.25 16.70
CA ILE A 12 21.69 -30.21 17.55
C ILE A 12 20.80 -31.43 17.28
N ALA A 13 20.64 -31.82 16.02
CA ALA A 13 19.91 -33.03 15.63
C ALA A 13 20.59 -34.30 16.15
N ARG A 14 21.92 -34.39 16.06
CA ARG A 14 22.74 -35.47 16.63
C ARG A 14 22.53 -35.60 18.13
N VAL A 15 22.70 -34.51 18.88
CA VAL A 15 22.48 -34.49 20.34
C VAL A 15 21.06 -34.94 20.69
N ARG A 16 20.03 -34.41 20.01
CA ARG A 16 18.64 -34.80 20.26
C ARG A 16 18.35 -36.28 19.97
N ALA A 17 18.99 -36.86 18.95
CA ALA A 17 18.84 -38.28 18.63
C ALA A 17 19.59 -39.21 19.60
N SER A 18 20.67 -38.74 20.24
CA SER A 18 21.48 -39.52 21.18
C SER A 18 20.97 -39.54 22.63
N VAL A 19 19.97 -38.72 22.99
CA VAL A 19 19.45 -38.63 24.37
C VAL A 19 18.04 -39.22 24.46
N SER A 20 17.91 -40.33 25.18
CA SER A 20 16.66 -41.07 25.36
C SER A 20 15.69 -40.36 26.32
N ASP A 21 16.16 -39.92 27.48
CA ASP A 21 15.35 -39.16 28.43
C ASP A 21 14.89 -37.82 27.84
N ARG A 22 13.59 -37.55 27.95
CA ARG A 22 12.94 -36.41 27.31
C ARG A 22 13.19 -35.09 28.04
N HIS A 23 13.28 -35.10 29.38
CA HIS A 23 13.58 -33.90 30.14
C HIS A 23 15.03 -33.44 29.87
N THR A 24 16.00 -34.34 29.99
CA THR A 24 17.42 -34.09 29.67
C THR A 24 17.62 -33.67 28.22
N ARG A 25 16.92 -34.31 27.26
CA ARG A 25 16.94 -33.93 25.83
C ARG A 25 16.42 -32.51 25.60
N ALA A 26 15.32 -32.14 26.27
CA ALA A 26 14.78 -30.79 26.19
C ALA A 26 15.72 -29.75 26.79
N GLU A 27 16.31 -29.99 27.97
CA GLU A 27 17.27 -29.06 28.59
C GLU A 27 18.51 -28.84 27.73
N LEU A 28 19.09 -29.91 27.17
CA LEU A 28 20.21 -29.80 26.23
C LEU A 28 19.83 -29.02 24.97
N THR A 29 18.62 -29.23 24.45
CA THR A 29 18.10 -28.48 23.30
C THR A 29 17.93 -26.99 23.64
N ALA A 30 17.45 -26.67 24.84
CA ALA A 30 17.32 -25.30 25.32
C ALA A 30 18.68 -24.61 25.44
N ASP A 31 19.69 -25.23 26.05
CA ASP A 31 21.02 -24.63 26.18
C ASP A 31 21.73 -24.45 24.82
N LEU A 32 21.54 -25.37 23.88
CA LEU A 32 22.00 -25.21 22.49
C LEU A 32 21.29 -24.05 21.78
N CYS A 33 20.00 -23.81 22.05
CA CYS A 33 19.28 -22.65 21.55
C CYS A 33 19.71 -21.35 22.26
N ARG A 34 20.06 -21.38 23.55
CA ARG A 34 20.63 -20.23 24.29
C ARG A 34 21.96 -19.77 23.70
N LEU A 35 22.85 -20.70 23.35
CA LEU A 35 24.08 -20.43 22.60
C LEU A 35 23.76 -19.69 21.29
N ASN A 36 22.95 -20.31 20.42
CA ASN A 36 22.61 -19.71 19.12
C ASN A 36 21.88 -18.36 19.23
N THR A 37 21.11 -18.14 20.31
CA THR A 37 20.50 -16.84 20.64
C THR A 37 21.56 -15.77 20.94
N LEU A 38 22.57 -16.09 21.77
CA LEU A 38 23.68 -15.19 22.08
C LEU A 38 24.46 -14.79 20.84
N ALA A 39 24.79 -15.74 19.97
CA ALA A 39 25.50 -15.46 18.72
C ALA A 39 24.69 -14.60 17.75
N ALA A 40 23.41 -14.92 17.53
CA ALA A 40 22.54 -14.14 16.65
C ALA A 40 22.41 -12.68 17.12
N VAL A 41 22.22 -12.46 18.43
CA VAL A 41 22.15 -11.11 19.02
C VAL A 41 23.50 -10.39 18.94
N LYS A 42 24.62 -11.09 19.16
CA LYS A 42 25.97 -10.53 19.02
C LYS A 42 26.25 -10.04 17.60
N ILE A 43 25.85 -10.79 16.57
CA ILE A 43 26.01 -10.43 15.14
C ILE A 43 25.08 -9.30 14.72
N ALA A 44 23.86 -9.29 15.24
CA ALA A 44 22.90 -8.22 15.02
C ALA A 44 23.39 -6.88 15.59
N GLY A 45 24.19 -6.91 16.66
CA GLY A 45 24.57 -5.73 17.45
C GLY A 45 23.44 -5.18 18.31
N SER A 46 22.28 -5.83 18.33
CA SER A 46 21.17 -5.57 19.25
C SER A 46 20.21 -6.76 19.30
N GLY A 47 19.55 -6.94 20.44
CA GLY A 47 18.55 -7.99 20.69
C GLY A 47 18.00 -7.84 22.10
N HIS A 48 17.35 -8.89 22.62
CA HIS A 48 16.82 -8.89 23.99
C HIS A 48 17.14 -10.21 24.70
N LEU A 49 18.37 -10.34 25.21
CA LEU A 49 18.86 -11.61 25.77
C LEU A 49 18.06 -12.05 26.99
N GLY A 50 17.91 -11.19 27.99
CA GLY A 50 17.23 -11.55 29.25
C GLY A 50 15.85 -12.19 29.03
N SER A 51 15.04 -11.58 28.17
CA SER A 51 13.69 -12.05 27.80
C SER A 51 13.67 -13.25 26.85
N SER A 52 14.74 -13.50 26.08
CA SER A 52 14.84 -14.67 25.19
C SER A 52 15.31 -15.92 25.95
N LEU A 53 16.16 -15.72 26.96
CA LEU A 53 16.80 -16.78 27.74
C LEU A 53 15.87 -17.36 28.84
N SER A 54 14.99 -16.53 29.43
CA SER A 54 13.97 -16.96 30.40
C SER A 54 12.98 -17.97 29.81
N ALA A 55 12.44 -17.64 28.63
CA ALA A 55 11.42 -18.39 27.94
C ALA A 55 11.91 -19.70 27.31
N MET A 56 13.22 -19.90 27.16
CA MET A 56 13.75 -20.96 26.30
C MET A 56 13.29 -22.36 26.72
N ASP A 57 13.23 -22.65 28.03
CA ASP A 57 12.81 -23.96 28.52
C ASP A 57 11.33 -24.24 28.19
N ILE A 58 10.47 -23.23 28.40
CA ILE A 58 9.04 -23.26 28.06
C ILE A 58 8.86 -23.55 26.57
N VAL A 59 9.49 -22.75 25.70
CA VAL A 59 9.24 -22.82 24.25
C VAL A 59 9.82 -24.10 23.64
N VAL A 60 10.98 -24.56 24.11
CA VAL A 60 11.56 -25.86 23.70
C VAL A 60 10.65 -27.00 24.14
N TRP A 61 10.24 -27.03 25.41
CA TRP A 61 9.36 -28.07 25.94
C TRP A 61 8.06 -28.18 25.14
N LEU A 62 7.41 -27.03 24.88
CA LEU A 62 6.22 -26.96 24.03
C LEU A 62 6.47 -27.59 22.66
N TYR A 63 7.48 -27.09 21.94
CA TYR A 63 7.69 -27.43 20.52
C TYR A 63 8.24 -28.86 20.31
N THR A 64 8.88 -29.48 21.30
CA THR A 64 9.45 -30.83 21.15
C THR A 64 8.68 -31.95 21.85
N GLU A 65 7.87 -31.66 22.88
CA GLU A 65 7.27 -32.69 23.75
C GLU A 65 5.76 -32.47 24.05
N VAL A 66 5.19 -31.32 23.69
CA VAL A 66 3.76 -30.99 23.96
C VAL A 66 2.95 -30.78 22.68
N MET A 67 3.54 -30.18 21.65
CA MET A 67 2.90 -29.83 20.38
C MET A 67 3.04 -30.94 19.34
N ASN A 68 1.94 -31.29 18.65
CA ASN A 68 1.93 -32.24 17.54
C ASN A 68 2.62 -31.72 16.26
N THR A 69 3.10 -30.47 16.25
CA THR A 69 3.53 -29.73 15.05
C THR A 69 4.76 -30.33 14.35
N LEU A 70 5.59 -31.09 15.07
CA LEU A 70 6.69 -31.87 14.48
C LEU A 70 6.22 -33.21 13.88
N GLU A 71 5.10 -33.76 14.35
CA GLU A 71 4.48 -35.00 13.86
C GLU A 71 3.66 -34.74 12.59
N VAL A 72 2.71 -33.79 12.66
CA VAL A 72 1.82 -33.45 11.52
C VAL A 72 2.43 -32.43 10.55
N GLY A 73 3.55 -31.81 10.93
CA GLY A 73 4.27 -30.82 10.14
C GLY A 73 3.68 -29.40 10.18
N VAL A 74 4.57 -28.40 10.06
CA VAL A 74 4.24 -26.95 10.12
C VAL A 74 3.23 -26.48 9.07
N GLY A 75 3.00 -27.24 8.00
CA GLY A 75 2.00 -26.94 6.97
C GLY A 75 0.59 -27.47 7.27
N SER A 76 0.43 -28.41 8.21
CA SER A 76 -0.86 -29.02 8.51
C SER A 76 -1.81 -28.02 9.18
N PRO A 77 -3.10 -27.97 8.80
CA PRO A 77 -4.08 -27.13 9.49
C PRO A 77 -4.47 -27.69 10.87
N HIS A 78 -4.29 -29.00 11.10
CA HIS A 78 -4.54 -29.67 12.39
C HIS A 78 -3.36 -29.54 13.38
N ARG A 79 -2.28 -28.84 13.00
CA ARG A 79 -1.12 -28.61 13.89
C ARG A 79 -1.48 -27.78 15.11
N ASP A 80 -0.78 -27.97 16.21
CA ASP A 80 -0.72 -26.99 17.29
C ASP A 80 -0.01 -25.71 16.81
N VAL A 81 -0.50 -24.56 17.25
CA VAL A 81 0.00 -23.24 16.84
C VAL A 81 0.67 -22.59 18.04
N TYR A 82 1.87 -22.04 17.86
CA TYR A 82 2.57 -21.29 18.90
C TYR A 82 3.02 -19.92 18.39
N PHE A 83 2.86 -18.89 19.21
CA PHE A 83 3.59 -17.63 19.05
C PHE A 83 3.82 -16.92 20.40
N SER A 84 4.80 -16.02 20.40
CA SER A 84 5.09 -15.16 21.55
C SER A 84 4.52 -13.76 21.34
N SER A 85 3.70 -13.28 22.29
CA SER A 85 3.15 -11.91 22.33
C SER A 85 4.21 -10.91 22.78
N LYS A 86 5.00 -11.28 23.79
CA LYS A 86 6.26 -10.64 24.20
C LYS A 86 7.40 -10.83 23.18
N GLY A 87 7.09 -10.69 21.89
CA GLY A 87 7.94 -11.00 20.74
C GLY A 87 9.27 -10.25 20.66
N HIS A 88 9.59 -9.39 21.62
CA HIS A 88 10.95 -8.92 21.82
C HIS A 88 11.91 -10.09 22.12
N ASP A 89 11.40 -11.24 22.57
CA ASP A 89 12.09 -12.54 22.71
C ASP A 89 12.34 -13.33 21.41
N ALA A 90 11.93 -12.81 20.24
CA ALA A 90 12.04 -13.50 18.95
C ALA A 90 13.40 -14.17 18.65
N PRO A 91 14.57 -13.63 19.04
CA PRO A 91 15.86 -14.31 18.86
C PRO A 91 15.91 -15.73 19.44
N GLY A 92 15.22 -15.98 20.55
CA GLY A 92 15.14 -17.31 21.16
C GLY A 92 14.28 -18.28 20.33
N LEU A 93 13.10 -17.84 19.89
CA LEU A 93 12.24 -18.60 18.99
C LEU A 93 12.94 -18.91 17.66
N TYR A 94 13.72 -17.98 17.12
CA TYR A 94 14.48 -18.20 15.88
C TYR A 94 15.60 -19.25 16.04
N ALA A 95 16.26 -19.30 17.20
CA ALA A 95 17.26 -20.33 17.48
C ALA A 95 16.63 -21.74 17.52
N LEU A 96 15.43 -21.86 18.10
CA LEU A 96 14.66 -23.10 18.10
C LEU A 96 14.15 -23.47 16.71
N LEU A 97 13.58 -22.53 15.95
CA LEU A 97 13.12 -22.78 14.58
C LEU A 97 14.28 -23.14 13.63
N TYR A 98 15.50 -22.67 13.89
CA TYR A 98 16.71 -23.16 13.22
C TYR A 98 17.07 -24.59 13.65
N ALA A 99 17.04 -24.89 14.95
CA ALA A 99 17.29 -26.24 15.49
C ALA A 99 16.29 -27.28 14.95
N MET A 100 15.02 -26.90 14.72
CA MET A 100 14.00 -27.73 14.09
C MET A 100 14.06 -27.72 12.54
N GLY A 101 15.01 -27.00 11.93
CA GLY A 101 15.23 -26.95 10.48
C GLY A 101 14.21 -26.13 9.68
N VAL A 102 13.32 -25.38 10.34
CA VAL A 102 12.29 -24.52 9.74
C VAL A 102 12.92 -23.22 9.20
N ILE A 103 13.86 -22.65 9.94
CA ILE A 103 14.66 -21.48 9.55
C ILE A 103 16.04 -21.95 9.04
N LYS A 104 16.47 -21.42 7.90
CA LYS A 104 17.82 -21.68 7.37
C LYS A 104 18.91 -20.92 8.12
N GLU A 105 20.11 -21.47 8.10
CA GLU A 105 21.28 -20.89 8.75
C GLU A 105 21.52 -19.42 8.38
N GLU A 106 21.51 -19.10 7.08
CA GLU A 106 21.86 -17.76 6.57
C GLU A 106 20.84 -16.68 6.95
N LYS A 107 19.68 -17.09 7.49
CA LYS A 107 18.67 -16.22 8.08
C LYS A 107 18.96 -15.92 9.55
N LEU A 108 19.35 -16.92 10.35
CA LEU A 108 19.62 -16.75 11.78
C LEU A 108 20.72 -15.71 12.04
N LEU A 109 21.81 -15.76 11.26
CA LEU A 109 22.90 -14.79 11.35
C LEU A 109 22.56 -13.43 10.69
N LEU A 110 21.29 -13.19 10.31
CA LEU A 110 20.74 -11.92 9.86
C LEU A 110 19.60 -11.38 10.72
N LEU A 111 19.55 -11.76 11.99
CA LEU A 111 18.75 -11.05 12.97
C LEU A 111 18.95 -9.52 12.85
N ARG A 112 17.85 -8.77 12.70
CA ARG A 112 17.80 -7.31 12.54
C ARG A 112 18.59 -6.75 11.35
N ARG A 113 18.94 -7.58 10.37
CA ARG A 113 19.48 -7.14 9.09
C ARG A 113 18.40 -7.19 8.02
N LEU A 114 18.54 -6.32 7.01
CA LEU A 114 17.69 -6.22 5.82
C LEU A 114 17.35 -7.64 5.34
N GLY A 115 16.09 -8.07 5.48
CA GLY A 115 15.54 -9.34 4.96
C GLY A 115 16.11 -10.64 5.52
N GLY A 116 16.80 -10.58 6.66
CA GLY A 116 17.11 -11.74 7.45
C GLY A 116 15.89 -12.24 8.22
N LEU A 117 16.03 -12.16 9.55
CA LEU A 117 14.95 -12.28 10.53
C LEU A 117 14.80 -10.92 11.22
N ASP A 118 13.58 -10.49 11.48
CA ASP A 118 13.29 -9.16 12.00
C ASP A 118 13.52 -9.08 13.52
N GLY A 119 13.56 -7.86 14.07
CA GLY A 119 13.88 -7.64 15.49
C GLY A 119 12.81 -8.08 16.49
N HIS A 120 11.64 -8.44 15.96
CA HIS A 120 10.41 -8.99 16.54
C HIS A 120 9.80 -9.94 15.48
N PRO A 121 8.80 -10.79 15.78
CA PRO A 121 8.26 -11.76 14.83
C PRO A 121 7.55 -11.08 13.65
N ASP A 122 7.83 -11.56 12.44
CA ASP A 122 7.12 -11.21 11.20
C ASP A 122 6.72 -12.51 10.47
N VAL A 123 5.44 -12.67 10.12
CA VAL A 123 4.87 -13.87 9.45
C VAL A 123 5.47 -14.19 8.08
N LYS A 124 6.33 -13.32 7.51
CA LYS A 124 7.17 -13.67 6.35
C LYS A 124 8.31 -14.65 6.71
N ILE A 125 8.53 -14.92 8.00
CA ILE A 125 9.50 -15.88 8.52
C ILE A 125 8.82 -17.25 8.69
N PRO A 126 9.33 -18.33 8.08
CA PRO A 126 8.79 -19.67 8.29
C PRO A 126 8.76 -20.05 9.79
N GLY A 127 7.61 -20.54 10.25
CA GLY A 127 7.39 -20.89 11.66
C GLY A 127 6.95 -19.73 12.57
N VAL A 128 6.80 -18.50 12.05
CA VAL A 128 6.20 -17.38 12.80
C VAL A 128 4.72 -17.25 12.45
N GLU A 129 3.86 -17.35 13.46
CA GLU A 129 2.41 -17.45 13.26
C GLU A 129 1.66 -16.11 13.35
N ALA A 130 2.22 -15.09 14.03
CA ALA A 130 1.67 -13.74 14.14
C ALA A 130 2.78 -12.68 14.17
N ASN A 131 2.46 -11.43 13.78
CA ASN A 131 3.32 -10.28 14.05
C ASN A 131 3.06 -9.78 15.48
N THR A 132 4.11 -9.62 16.27
CA THR A 132 4.05 -9.17 17.67
C THR A 132 5.25 -8.25 17.98
N GLY A 133 5.24 -7.58 19.13
CA GLY A 133 6.30 -6.65 19.54
C GLY A 133 5.75 -5.31 20.05
N SER A 134 4.65 -4.84 19.46
CA SER A 134 3.62 -4.15 20.25
C SER A 134 2.95 -5.20 21.13
N LEU A 135 2.86 -4.94 22.44
CA LEU A 135 2.47 -5.91 23.46
C LEU A 135 0.94 -6.00 23.59
N GLY A 136 0.47 -6.98 24.36
CA GLY A 136 -0.93 -7.13 24.76
C GLY A 136 -1.84 -7.84 23.74
N MET A 137 -1.50 -7.81 22.46
CA MET A 137 -2.34 -8.37 21.37
C MET A 137 -2.50 -9.90 21.40
N GLY A 138 -1.69 -10.60 22.20
CA GLY A 138 -1.51 -12.04 22.10
C GLY A 138 -2.74 -12.89 22.40
N ILE A 139 -3.48 -12.60 23.47
CA ILE A 139 -4.64 -13.42 23.84
C ILE A 139 -5.74 -13.28 22.79
N GLY A 140 -6.08 -12.05 22.36
CA GLY A 140 -7.03 -11.80 21.28
C GLY A 140 -6.64 -12.51 19.98
N LYS A 141 -5.39 -12.36 19.50
CA LYS A 141 -4.88 -13.09 18.32
C LYS A 141 -4.96 -14.61 18.50
N GLY A 142 -4.60 -15.12 19.68
CA GLY A 142 -4.67 -16.54 20.00
C GLY A 142 -6.09 -17.08 19.95
N ARG A 143 -7.05 -16.36 20.53
CA ARG A 143 -8.48 -16.69 20.46
C ARG A 143 -8.99 -16.68 19.02
N GLY A 144 -8.58 -15.69 18.22
CA GLY A 144 -8.93 -15.63 16.81
C GLY A 144 -8.44 -16.84 16.01
N MET A 145 -7.21 -17.29 16.26
CA MET A 145 -6.69 -18.52 15.65
C MET A 145 -7.42 -19.78 16.15
N ALA A 146 -7.75 -19.84 17.44
CA ALA A 146 -8.41 -20.98 18.06
C ALA A 146 -9.86 -21.15 17.57
N VAL A 147 -10.63 -20.06 17.51
CA VAL A 147 -11.97 -20.02 16.90
C VAL A 147 -11.87 -20.33 15.40
N GLY A 148 -10.92 -19.73 14.67
CA GLY A 148 -10.72 -19.99 13.24
C GLY A 148 -10.36 -21.44 12.90
N LYS A 149 -9.76 -22.19 13.83
CA LYS A 149 -9.60 -23.65 13.73
C LYS A 149 -10.92 -24.38 13.88
N THR A 150 -11.65 -24.11 14.97
CA THR A 150 -12.94 -24.73 15.28
C THR A 150 -13.95 -24.56 14.15
N LEU A 151 -14.05 -23.36 13.58
CA LEU A 151 -14.97 -23.05 12.46
C LEU A 151 -14.65 -23.79 11.14
N GLN A 152 -13.42 -24.29 10.99
CA GLN A 152 -12.99 -25.08 9.82
C GLN A 152 -12.89 -26.58 10.13
N GLY A 153 -13.34 -27.04 11.31
CA GLY A 153 -13.17 -28.43 11.75
C GLY A 153 -11.71 -28.85 11.97
N HIS A 154 -10.79 -27.89 12.07
CA HIS A 154 -9.36 -28.15 12.25
C HIS A 154 -9.06 -28.45 13.72
N GLY A 155 -8.24 -29.48 13.95
CA GLY A 155 -7.73 -29.84 15.27
C GLY A 155 -6.58 -28.95 15.74
N GLY A 156 -6.02 -29.26 16.92
CA GLY A 156 -4.87 -28.57 17.49
C GLY A 156 -5.24 -27.38 18.38
N THR A 157 -4.38 -27.14 19.37
CA THR A 157 -4.44 -26.08 20.37
C THR A 157 -3.59 -24.90 19.94
N VAL A 158 -3.98 -23.68 20.34
CA VAL A 158 -3.17 -22.48 20.20
C VAL A 158 -2.49 -22.18 21.54
N TYR A 159 -1.18 -22.02 21.51
CA TYR A 159 -0.35 -21.68 22.66
C TYR A 159 0.20 -20.26 22.49
N VAL A 160 -0.02 -19.39 23.48
CA VAL A 160 0.44 -17.99 23.46
C VAL A 160 1.33 -17.72 24.66
N LEU A 161 2.59 -17.32 24.42
CA LEU A 161 3.48 -16.84 25.47
C LEU A 161 3.32 -15.33 25.68
N LEU A 162 3.10 -14.91 26.92
CA LEU A 162 3.05 -13.52 27.37
C LEU A 162 4.25 -13.20 28.25
N GLY A 163 4.62 -11.92 28.33
CA GLY A 163 5.44 -11.40 29.42
C GLY A 163 4.57 -10.99 30.61
N ASP A 164 5.12 -11.07 31.83
CA ASP A 164 4.45 -10.50 33.01
C ASP A 164 4.32 -8.98 32.92
N GLY A 165 5.36 -8.26 32.50
CA GLY A 165 5.30 -6.82 32.21
C GLY A 165 4.32 -6.44 31.09
N GLU A 166 3.87 -7.39 30.27
CA GLU A 166 2.84 -7.20 29.24
C GLU A 166 1.41 -7.31 29.81
N LEU A 167 1.23 -7.88 31.01
CA LEU A 167 -0.04 -7.91 31.74
C LEU A 167 -0.45 -6.54 32.34
N GLN A 168 0.26 -5.47 31.98
CA GLN A 168 -0.12 -4.08 32.25
C GLN A 168 -0.92 -3.47 31.08
N GLU A 169 -0.95 -4.11 29.90
CA GLU A 169 -1.72 -3.68 28.72
C GLU A 169 -3.23 -3.86 28.91
N GLY A 170 -4.03 -2.82 28.66
CA GLY A 170 -5.49 -2.86 28.87
C GLY A 170 -6.21 -3.94 28.07
N GLN A 171 -5.78 -4.15 26.82
CA GLN A 171 -6.30 -5.18 25.92
C GLN A 171 -6.12 -6.63 26.42
N ILE A 172 -5.21 -6.89 27.38
CA ILE A 172 -5.14 -8.20 28.06
C ILE A 172 -6.41 -8.42 28.89
N TYR A 173 -6.89 -7.41 29.61
CA TYR A 173 -8.07 -7.51 30.47
C TYR A 173 -9.38 -7.55 29.65
N GLU A 174 -9.43 -6.88 28.49
CA GLU A 174 -10.45 -7.14 27.46
C GLU A 174 -10.44 -8.62 27.06
N SER A 175 -9.28 -9.12 26.59
CA SER A 175 -9.12 -10.49 26.09
C SER A 175 -9.45 -11.56 27.13
N LEU A 176 -9.12 -11.36 28.41
CA LEU A 176 -9.41 -12.32 29.49
C LEU A 176 -10.91 -12.54 29.64
N GLN A 177 -11.71 -11.48 29.60
CA GLN A 177 -13.17 -11.53 29.72
C GLN A 177 -13.82 -12.18 28.50
N THR A 178 -13.48 -11.71 27.30
CA THR A 178 -14.09 -12.18 26.05
C THR A 178 -13.77 -13.66 25.76
N THR A 179 -12.55 -14.11 26.09
CA THR A 179 -12.17 -15.53 25.94
C THR A 179 -12.93 -16.46 26.90
N ALA A 180 -13.19 -16.01 28.13
CA ALA A 180 -13.98 -16.78 29.10
C ALA A 180 -15.46 -16.85 28.68
N GLN A 181 -16.04 -15.72 28.26
CA GLN A 181 -17.41 -15.67 27.73
C GLN A 181 -17.58 -16.55 26.49
N GLN A 182 -16.60 -16.54 25.58
CA GLN A 182 -16.56 -17.37 24.36
C GLN A 182 -16.06 -18.82 24.62
N LYS A 183 -15.77 -19.18 25.88
CA LYS A 183 -15.40 -20.54 26.34
C LYS A 183 -14.33 -21.24 25.50
N THR A 184 -13.32 -20.50 25.02
CA THR A 184 -12.38 -20.98 23.99
C THR A 184 -11.40 -22.04 24.53
N GLY A 185 -11.83 -23.30 24.53
CA GLY A 185 -11.10 -24.42 25.13
C GLY A 185 -9.77 -24.77 24.44
N ASN A 186 -9.66 -24.56 23.13
CA ASN A 186 -8.45 -24.85 22.35
C ASN A 186 -7.42 -23.69 22.37
N LEU A 187 -7.43 -22.86 23.41
CA LEU A 187 -6.42 -21.84 23.71
C LEU A 187 -5.76 -22.12 25.07
N VAL A 188 -4.42 -22.05 25.10
CA VAL A 188 -3.60 -22.09 26.32
C VAL A 188 -2.69 -20.86 26.33
N VAL A 189 -2.81 -20.04 27.37
CA VAL A 189 -1.95 -18.89 27.61
C VAL A 189 -0.85 -19.27 28.61
N ILE A 190 0.36 -18.76 28.42
CA ILE A 190 1.50 -19.03 29.32
C ILE A 190 2.16 -17.69 29.63
N VAL A 191 2.36 -17.38 30.90
CA VAL A 191 3.04 -16.15 31.35
C VAL A 191 4.48 -16.49 31.71
N ASP A 192 5.45 -15.93 30.98
CA ASP A 192 6.87 -15.89 31.35
C ASP A 192 7.07 -14.91 32.51
N HIS A 193 6.75 -15.35 33.73
CA HIS A 193 6.82 -14.53 34.93
C HIS A 193 8.26 -14.44 35.43
N ASN A 194 9.04 -13.59 34.77
CA ASN A 194 10.47 -13.35 35.00
C ASN A 194 10.73 -12.16 35.97
N LYS A 195 9.68 -11.60 36.57
CA LYS A 195 9.63 -10.56 37.63
C LYS A 195 10.28 -9.22 37.29
N VAL A 196 10.81 -9.03 36.09
CA VAL A 196 11.56 -7.82 35.68
C VAL A 196 11.01 -7.29 34.37
N GLN A 197 10.67 -6.00 34.30
CA GLN A 197 10.25 -5.33 33.05
C GLN A 197 11.47 -4.97 32.20
N SER A 198 11.56 -3.74 31.68
CA SER A 198 12.69 -3.32 30.85
C SER A 198 13.99 -3.34 31.64
N ASP A 199 14.04 -2.67 32.79
CA ASP A 199 15.27 -2.54 33.60
C ASP A 199 15.05 -2.73 35.11
N LYS A 200 13.81 -2.79 35.61
CA LYS A 200 13.49 -2.90 37.04
C LYS A 200 12.52 -4.04 37.34
N PHE A 201 12.44 -4.43 38.61
CA PHE A 201 11.43 -5.39 39.07
C PHE A 201 10.02 -4.85 38.81
N VAL A 202 9.10 -5.73 38.42
CA VAL A 202 7.69 -5.39 38.13
C VAL A 202 7.04 -4.64 39.30
N SER A 203 7.27 -5.11 40.53
CA SER A 203 6.79 -4.51 41.78
C SER A 203 7.36 -3.12 42.10
N GLN A 204 8.34 -2.63 41.35
CA GLN A 204 8.93 -1.29 41.49
C GLN A 204 8.47 -0.30 40.41
N ILE A 205 7.70 -0.77 39.42
CA ILE A 205 7.08 0.05 38.38
C ILE A 205 5.57 0.10 38.62
N THR A 206 4.90 -1.03 38.38
CA THR A 206 3.47 -1.25 38.57
C THR A 206 3.28 -2.72 38.93
N ASP A 207 3.07 -2.99 40.21
CA ASP A 207 2.91 -4.37 40.71
C ASP A 207 1.68 -5.05 40.10
N LEU A 208 1.83 -6.33 39.79
CA LEU A 208 0.75 -7.18 39.29
C LEU A 208 -0.07 -7.78 40.44
N GLY A 209 0.47 -7.85 41.66
CA GLY A 209 -0.19 -8.44 42.82
C GLY A 209 -0.52 -9.92 42.61
N ASP A 210 -1.67 -10.36 43.13
CA ASP A 210 -2.13 -11.74 42.95
C ASP A 210 -2.66 -11.99 41.51
N LEU A 211 -1.73 -12.45 40.66
CA LEU A 211 -2.03 -12.88 39.30
C LEU A 211 -3.00 -14.08 39.24
N GLU A 212 -2.95 -14.99 40.21
CA GLU A 212 -3.82 -16.17 40.17
C GLU A 212 -5.26 -15.78 40.49
N ALA A 213 -5.49 -14.96 41.51
CA ALA A 213 -6.81 -14.41 41.81
C ALA A 213 -7.35 -13.57 40.65
N LYS A 214 -6.50 -12.74 40.01
CA LYS A 214 -6.86 -11.98 38.79
C LYS A 214 -7.35 -12.89 37.66
N PHE A 215 -6.62 -13.94 37.31
CA PHE A 215 -7.06 -14.83 36.24
C PHE A 215 -8.29 -15.69 36.64
N ARG A 216 -8.36 -16.17 37.89
CA ARG A 216 -9.51 -16.94 38.40
C ARG A 216 -10.81 -16.12 38.42
N VAL A 217 -10.77 -14.83 38.77
CA VAL A 217 -11.99 -13.99 38.78
C VAL A 217 -12.50 -13.68 37.37
N PHE A 218 -11.64 -13.72 36.34
CA PHE A 218 -12.06 -13.72 34.93
C PHE A 218 -12.51 -15.09 34.40
N GLY A 219 -12.62 -16.13 35.25
CA GLY A 219 -13.14 -17.45 34.86
C GLY A 219 -12.15 -18.38 34.16
N TRP A 220 -10.85 -18.14 34.29
CA TRP A 220 -9.80 -19.03 33.75
C TRP A 220 -9.37 -20.10 34.74
N HIS A 221 -9.05 -21.30 34.25
CA HIS A 221 -8.27 -22.26 35.06
C HIS A 221 -6.80 -21.84 35.08
N VAL A 222 -6.22 -21.81 36.29
CA VAL A 222 -4.86 -21.31 36.54
C VAL A 222 -4.00 -22.39 37.18
N GLU A 223 -2.96 -22.81 36.46
CA GLU A 223 -1.84 -23.57 37.01
C GLU A 223 -0.63 -22.65 37.22
N ARG A 224 0.27 -23.04 38.13
CA ARG A 224 1.53 -22.34 38.38
C ARG A 224 2.67 -23.34 38.61
N CYS A 225 3.85 -23.07 38.06
CA CYS A 225 5.02 -23.93 38.23
C CYS A 225 6.35 -23.16 38.07
N ASP A 226 7.46 -23.78 38.47
CA ASP A 226 8.80 -23.38 38.01
C ASP A 226 8.86 -23.47 36.48
N GLY A 227 9.10 -22.34 35.82
CA GLY A 227 9.14 -22.21 34.37
C GLY A 227 10.48 -22.59 33.75
N ASN A 228 11.51 -22.83 34.58
CA ASN A 228 12.85 -23.27 34.16
C ASN A 228 13.18 -24.69 34.66
N SER A 229 12.14 -25.50 34.88
CA SER A 229 12.22 -26.94 35.19
C SER A 229 11.31 -27.75 34.27
N MET A 230 11.90 -28.61 33.43
CA MET A 230 11.16 -29.39 32.42
C MET A 230 10.11 -30.31 33.05
N ALA A 231 10.43 -30.96 34.18
CA ALA A 231 9.49 -31.83 34.89
C ALA A 231 8.32 -31.06 35.52
N ALA A 232 8.53 -29.80 35.94
CA ALA A 232 7.48 -28.95 36.47
C ALA A 232 6.52 -28.46 35.36
N LEU A 233 7.08 -28.04 34.22
CA LEU A 233 6.33 -27.72 33.00
C LEU A 233 5.50 -28.92 32.50
N ASP A 234 6.11 -30.11 32.46
CA ASP A 234 5.45 -31.37 32.07
C ASP A 234 4.22 -31.67 32.93
N ALA A 235 4.39 -31.64 34.26
CA ALA A 235 3.31 -31.91 35.20
C ALA A 235 2.19 -30.86 35.13
N ALA A 236 2.52 -29.57 34.97
CA ALA A 236 1.55 -28.49 34.89
C ALA A 236 0.76 -28.50 33.57
N LEU A 237 1.45 -28.66 32.42
CA LEU A 237 0.80 -28.74 31.11
C LEU A 237 -0.02 -30.03 30.95
N THR A 238 0.40 -31.13 31.59
CA THR A 238 -0.40 -32.36 31.66
C THR A 238 -1.69 -32.15 32.45
N ARG A 239 -1.67 -31.44 33.59
CA ARG A 239 -2.92 -31.07 34.30
C ARG A 239 -3.81 -30.15 33.46
N LEU A 240 -3.23 -29.17 32.76
CA LEU A 240 -4.00 -28.29 31.89
C LEU A 240 -4.67 -29.03 30.72
N ARG A 241 -4.07 -30.09 30.18
CA ARG A 241 -4.65 -30.84 29.03
C ARG A 241 -6.06 -31.35 29.31
N GLU A 242 -6.33 -31.84 30.53
CA GLU A 242 -7.62 -32.41 30.96
C GLU A 242 -8.70 -31.35 31.27
N VAL A 243 -8.33 -30.07 31.33
CA VAL A 243 -9.27 -28.98 31.69
C VAL A 243 -10.02 -28.47 30.47
N ALA A 244 -11.35 -28.39 30.59
CA ALA A 244 -12.22 -27.75 29.60
C ALA A 244 -12.33 -26.23 29.84
N GLY A 245 -12.43 -25.45 28.75
CA GLY A 245 -12.45 -23.99 28.80
C GLY A 245 -11.05 -23.35 28.71
N PRO A 246 -10.93 -22.02 28.88
CA PRO A 246 -9.67 -21.31 28.70
C PRO A 246 -8.72 -21.54 29.87
N ARG A 247 -7.43 -21.69 29.53
CA ARG A 247 -6.39 -22.21 30.43
C ARG A 247 -5.18 -21.29 30.44
N ILE A 248 -4.66 -20.99 31.63
CA ILE A 248 -3.45 -20.18 31.78
C ILE A 248 -2.44 -20.84 32.72
N LEU A 249 -1.17 -20.82 32.33
CA LEU A 249 -0.02 -21.26 33.11
C LEU A 249 0.81 -20.05 33.53
N ILE A 250 1.00 -19.84 34.83
CA ILE A 250 2.01 -18.92 35.35
C ILE A 250 3.32 -19.70 35.47
N ALA A 251 4.27 -19.44 34.58
CA ALA A 251 5.58 -20.06 34.60
C ALA A 251 6.56 -19.12 35.32
N ASP A 252 6.93 -19.47 36.55
CA ASP A 252 7.91 -18.72 37.34
C ASP A 252 9.32 -18.93 36.78
N THR A 253 9.79 -17.98 35.98
CA THR A 253 11.12 -18.03 35.34
C THR A 253 12.11 -17.05 35.98
N ILE A 254 13.36 -17.12 35.52
CA ILE A 254 14.43 -16.17 35.79
C ILE A 254 14.84 -15.44 34.50
N LYS A 255 14.79 -14.10 34.48
CA LYS A 255 15.27 -13.31 33.35
C LYS A 255 16.77 -13.52 33.15
N GLY A 256 17.17 -13.92 31.94
CA GLY A 256 18.55 -14.27 31.61
C GLY A 256 18.96 -15.72 31.88
N ARG A 257 18.00 -16.61 32.20
CA ARG A 257 18.24 -18.01 32.56
C ARG A 257 19.30 -18.72 31.71
N GLY A 258 20.25 -19.37 32.37
CA GLY A 258 21.29 -20.19 31.78
C GLY A 258 22.65 -19.50 31.67
N VAL A 259 22.79 -18.24 32.10
CA VAL A 259 24.06 -17.50 32.18
C VAL A 259 24.17 -16.80 33.53
N SER A 260 25.13 -17.22 34.36
CA SER A 260 25.26 -16.89 35.79
C SER A 260 25.16 -15.41 36.17
N PHE A 261 25.68 -14.52 35.32
CA PHE A 261 25.72 -13.07 35.52
C PHE A 261 24.68 -12.30 34.69
N MET A 262 23.84 -13.02 33.93
CA MET A 262 22.64 -12.47 33.28
C MET A 262 21.35 -12.82 34.04
N GLU A 263 21.36 -13.86 34.88
CA GLU A 263 20.26 -14.18 35.79
C GLU A 263 20.08 -13.11 36.88
N HIS A 264 18.84 -12.76 37.22
CA HIS A 264 18.55 -12.02 38.45
C HIS A 264 18.43 -13.01 39.64
N PRO A 265 18.78 -12.59 40.88
CA PRO A 265 19.25 -11.26 41.28
C PRO A 265 20.73 -10.97 40.97
N SER A 266 21.51 -11.92 40.44
CA SER A 266 22.95 -11.71 40.17
C SER A 266 23.25 -10.50 39.28
N ALA A 267 22.39 -10.24 38.28
CA ALA A 267 22.46 -9.08 37.38
C ALA A 267 21.86 -7.79 37.97
N MET A 268 21.33 -7.83 39.20
CA MET A 268 20.70 -6.72 39.93
C MET A 268 21.07 -6.82 41.43
N PRO A 269 22.36 -6.68 41.80
CA PRO A 269 22.85 -7.01 43.13
C PRO A 269 22.32 -6.07 44.23
N GLU A 270 21.91 -4.86 43.88
CA GLU A 270 21.25 -3.91 44.78
C GLU A 270 19.78 -3.76 44.39
N ALA A 271 18.90 -3.52 45.36
CA ALA A 271 17.45 -3.39 45.11
C ALA A 271 17.07 -2.26 44.13
N GLN A 272 17.94 -1.29 43.86
CA GLN A 272 17.73 -0.22 42.89
C GLN A 272 18.52 -0.38 41.57
N SER A 273 19.26 -1.49 41.42
CA SER A 273 20.04 -1.81 40.21
C SER A 273 19.15 -1.91 38.97
N LEU A 274 19.66 -1.43 37.84
CA LEU A 274 19.04 -1.63 36.53
C LEU A 274 19.53 -2.94 35.91
N TYR A 275 18.62 -3.76 35.38
CA TYR A 275 18.92 -5.01 34.69
C TYR A 275 19.56 -4.75 33.31
N PRO A 276 20.86 -5.01 33.11
CA PRO A 276 21.59 -4.50 31.94
C PRO A 276 21.41 -5.37 30.67
N TRP A 277 20.76 -6.53 30.77
CA TRP A 277 20.69 -7.52 29.69
C TRP A 277 19.34 -7.61 28.98
N HIS A 278 18.41 -6.69 29.27
CA HIS A 278 17.08 -6.70 28.62
C HIS A 278 17.15 -6.29 27.15
N SER A 279 17.90 -5.24 26.80
CA SER A 279 18.02 -4.75 25.43
C SER A 279 19.46 -4.38 25.09
N GLY A 280 19.94 -4.83 23.93
CA GLY A 280 21.30 -4.58 23.45
C GLY A 280 21.98 -5.85 22.94
N ALA A 281 23.27 -5.76 22.64
CA ALA A 281 24.13 -6.92 22.41
C ALA A 281 25.29 -6.90 23.41
N PRO A 282 25.76 -8.07 23.88
CA PRO A 282 26.83 -8.14 24.86
C PRO A 282 28.15 -7.64 24.25
N ALA A 283 28.95 -6.93 25.04
CA ALA A 283 30.35 -6.60 24.71
C ALA A 283 31.19 -7.90 24.54
N ASP A 284 32.43 -7.78 24.07
CA ASP A 284 33.22 -8.96 23.67
C ASP A 284 33.56 -9.89 24.84
N GLU A 285 33.94 -9.35 26.00
CA GLU A 285 34.20 -10.16 27.21
C GLU A 285 32.92 -10.83 27.77
N PRO A 286 31.79 -10.11 28.00
CA PRO A 286 30.55 -10.75 28.43
C PRO A 286 30.02 -11.78 27.43
N PHE A 287 30.19 -11.56 26.12
CA PHE A 287 29.84 -12.54 25.10
C PHE A 287 30.69 -13.80 25.23
N ALA A 288 32.01 -13.66 25.27
CA ALA A 288 32.94 -14.79 25.37
C ALA A 288 32.73 -15.58 26.67
N ARG A 289 32.48 -14.90 27.79
CA ARG A 289 32.17 -15.51 29.08
C ARG A 289 30.84 -16.28 29.06
N ALA A 290 29.76 -15.66 28.59
CA ALA A 290 28.45 -16.31 28.51
C ALA A 290 28.45 -17.53 27.57
N TRP A 291 29.10 -17.40 26.42
CA TRP A 291 29.28 -18.49 25.45
C TRP A 291 30.11 -19.63 26.04
N GLY A 292 31.22 -19.32 26.71
CA GLY A 292 32.08 -20.31 27.37
C GLY A 292 31.36 -21.08 28.49
N GLU A 293 30.60 -20.38 29.34
CA GLU A 293 29.81 -20.98 30.42
C GLU A 293 28.77 -21.99 29.90
N LEU A 294 27.99 -21.59 28.88
CA LEU A 294 26.99 -22.45 28.25
C LEU A 294 27.62 -23.64 27.51
N LEU A 295 28.68 -23.41 26.73
CA LEU A 295 29.35 -24.46 25.97
C LEU A 295 30.02 -25.49 26.89
N ALA A 296 30.60 -25.05 28.01
CA ALA A 296 31.11 -25.93 29.05
C ALA A 296 29.98 -26.76 29.71
N ARG A 297 28.85 -26.13 30.07
CA ARG A 297 27.69 -26.84 30.65
C ARG A 297 27.12 -27.89 29.68
N VAL A 298 26.97 -27.55 28.41
CA VAL A 298 26.52 -28.48 27.36
C VAL A 298 27.50 -29.64 27.23
N ASN A 299 28.79 -29.37 27.01
CA ASN A 299 29.77 -30.43 26.77
C ASN A 299 29.96 -31.35 27.99
N ALA A 300 29.95 -30.83 29.23
CA ALA A 300 30.01 -31.66 30.44
C ALA A 300 28.78 -32.56 30.61
N ARG A 301 27.58 -32.07 30.23
CA ARG A 301 26.36 -32.89 30.20
C ARG A 301 26.42 -33.98 29.11
N LEU A 302 26.99 -33.67 27.94
CA LEU A 302 27.19 -34.64 26.86
C LEU A 302 28.23 -35.71 27.26
N GLU A 303 29.33 -35.32 27.90
CA GLU A 303 30.36 -36.22 28.43
C GLU A 303 29.79 -37.20 29.47
N GLY A 304 28.98 -36.70 30.41
CA GLY A 304 28.26 -37.53 31.39
C GLY A 304 27.24 -38.50 30.78
N LEU A 305 26.89 -38.34 29.50
CA LEU A 305 26.02 -39.22 28.72
C LEU A 305 26.79 -40.05 27.67
N GLY A 306 28.12 -39.92 27.59
CA GLY A 306 28.97 -40.61 26.59
C GLY A 306 28.84 -40.05 25.16
N ILE A 307 28.36 -38.82 24.99
CA ILE A 307 28.08 -38.18 23.70
C ILE A 307 29.20 -37.19 23.35
N ALA A 308 29.66 -37.20 22.09
CA ALA A 308 30.71 -36.29 21.62
C ALA A 308 30.29 -34.80 21.65
N PRO A 309 31.21 -33.85 21.94
CA PRO A 309 30.94 -32.42 22.03
C PRO A 309 30.54 -31.78 20.68
N VAL A 310 30.13 -30.50 20.70
CA VAL A 310 29.60 -29.76 19.52
C VAL A 310 30.57 -28.70 18.96
N ALA A 311 30.49 -28.39 17.66
CA ALA A 311 31.44 -27.56 16.92
C ALA A 311 30.84 -26.25 16.32
N PRO A 312 31.38 -25.05 16.60
CA PRO A 312 30.81 -23.77 16.12
C PRO A 312 31.25 -23.25 14.72
N LYS A 313 30.42 -22.42 14.02
CA LYS A 313 30.60 -21.91 12.63
C LYS A 313 30.21 -20.42 12.37
N GLU A 314 30.84 -19.70 11.41
CA GLU A 314 30.70 -18.23 11.07
C GLU A 314 29.90 -17.90 9.76
N VAL A 315 29.11 -16.79 9.64
CA VAL A 315 28.28 -16.41 8.42
C VAL A 315 27.88 -14.88 8.27
N SER A 316 27.57 -14.32 7.06
CA SER A 316 26.96 -12.94 6.82
C SER A 316 26.30 -12.54 5.42
N PRO A 317 24.94 -12.32 5.29
CA PRO A 317 24.20 -11.70 4.08
C PRO A 317 23.17 -10.44 4.21
N ARG A 318 22.14 -10.16 3.30
CA ARG A 318 20.97 -9.11 3.37
C ARG A 318 19.86 -8.99 2.16
N PRO A 319 18.48 -9.18 2.28
CA PRO A 319 17.34 -8.77 1.30
C PRO A 319 15.98 -7.97 1.78
N LYS A 320 14.75 -7.96 1.11
CA LYS A 320 13.43 -7.19 1.46
C LYS A 320 12.08 -7.72 0.74
N ALA A 321 10.76 -7.25 0.71
CA ALA A 321 9.82 -6.10 1.10
C ALA A 321 8.21 -6.37 1.31
N PRO A 322 7.08 -5.71 0.79
CA PRO A 322 5.66 -5.47 1.38
C PRO A 322 4.36 -6.04 0.61
N SER A 323 2.99 -5.74 0.59
CA SER A 323 1.80 -4.94 1.19
C SER A 323 0.39 -5.55 0.70
N GLY A 324 -0.95 -5.25 0.94
CA GLY A 324 -1.90 -4.21 1.56
C GLY A 324 -2.99 -3.47 0.62
N VAL A 325 -4.35 -3.18 0.91
CA VAL A 325 -5.45 -2.22 0.25
C VAL A 325 -7.07 -2.55 0.19
N THR A 326 -8.17 -1.91 0.85
CA THR A 326 -9.58 -1.35 0.33
C THR A 326 -10.99 -1.11 1.11
N ARG A 327 -11.92 -0.21 0.64
CA ARG A 327 -13.46 -0.28 0.44
C ARG A 327 -14.59 -0.01 1.51
N GLU A 328 -15.84 0.46 1.14
CA GLU A 328 -17.06 0.94 1.97
C GLU A 328 -18.49 0.37 1.52
N TYR A 329 -19.81 0.68 1.80
CA TYR A 329 -20.73 1.71 2.45
C TYR A 329 -20.91 1.81 3.97
N VAL A 330 -21.91 1.18 4.61
CA VAL A 330 -22.44 -0.16 4.32
C VAL A 330 -23.78 -0.39 5.05
N ALA A 331 -23.81 -0.35 6.40
CA ALA A 331 -24.97 -0.43 7.30
C ALA A 331 -26.16 -1.31 6.82
N ASP A 332 -27.26 -0.72 6.35
CA ASP A 332 -28.49 -1.48 6.05
C ASP A 332 -28.38 -2.34 4.78
N ALA A 333 -27.75 -1.84 3.72
CA ALA A 333 -27.53 -2.61 2.49
C ALA A 333 -26.40 -3.64 2.68
N TYR A 334 -25.48 -3.37 3.60
CA TYR A 334 -24.45 -4.29 4.08
C TYR A 334 -24.96 -5.47 4.85
N GLY A 335 -25.84 -5.30 5.85
CA GLY A 335 -26.36 -6.42 6.62
C GLY A 335 -26.95 -7.50 5.70
N LYS A 336 -27.59 -7.07 4.60
CA LYS A 336 -28.10 -7.93 3.52
C LYS A 336 -26.97 -8.48 2.63
N ALA A 337 -26.15 -7.61 2.04
CA ALA A 337 -25.08 -8.03 1.11
C ALA A 337 -24.03 -8.94 1.77
N LEU A 338 -23.75 -8.75 3.07
CA LEU A 338 -22.84 -9.55 3.88
C LEU A 338 -23.41 -10.95 4.12
N VAL A 339 -24.70 -11.07 4.42
CA VAL A 339 -25.39 -12.37 4.55
C VAL A 339 -25.35 -13.13 3.23
N GLU A 340 -25.67 -12.49 2.10
CA GLU A 340 -25.64 -13.16 0.80
C GLU A 340 -24.22 -13.53 0.35
N LEU A 341 -23.21 -12.69 0.62
CA LEU A 341 -21.81 -13.06 0.42
C LEU A 341 -21.36 -14.20 1.37
N ALA A 342 -21.93 -14.30 2.57
CA ALA A 342 -21.61 -15.34 3.54
C ALA A 342 -22.39 -16.65 3.35
N ARG A 343 -23.45 -16.67 2.53
CA ARG A 343 -23.98 -17.89 1.90
C ARG A 343 -23.01 -18.45 0.86
N ALA A 344 -22.36 -17.57 0.10
CA ALA A 344 -21.41 -17.95 -0.96
C ALA A 344 -19.97 -18.16 -0.46
N ASN A 345 -19.65 -17.76 0.78
CA ASN A 345 -18.31 -17.83 1.35
C ASN A 345 -18.36 -18.13 2.85
N GLU A 346 -18.23 -19.42 3.19
CA GLU A 346 -18.20 -19.93 4.57
C GLU A 346 -17.10 -19.29 5.43
N LYS A 347 -16.00 -18.82 4.81
CA LYS A 347 -14.87 -18.20 5.50
C LYS A 347 -15.18 -16.82 6.08
N ILE A 348 -16.30 -16.19 5.74
CA ILE A 348 -16.69 -14.91 6.34
C ILE A 348 -17.06 -15.13 7.81
N VAL A 349 -16.40 -14.38 8.69
CA VAL A 349 -16.69 -14.31 10.13
C VAL A 349 -16.93 -12.85 10.47
N VAL A 350 -18.02 -12.56 11.18
CA VAL A 350 -18.37 -11.21 11.59
C VAL A 350 -17.99 -11.02 13.05
N LEU A 351 -17.29 -9.93 13.33
CA LEU A 351 -17.00 -9.45 14.68
C LEU A 351 -17.76 -8.14 14.87
N ASP A 352 -18.34 -7.96 16.05
CA ASP A 352 -19.04 -6.75 16.47
C ASP A 352 -18.70 -6.44 17.95
N GLY A 353 -18.83 -5.18 18.35
CA GLY A 353 -18.49 -4.71 19.69
C GLY A 353 -19.68 -4.06 20.39
N ASP A 354 -20.66 -4.86 20.80
CA ASP A 354 -21.94 -4.48 21.43
C ASP A 354 -22.78 -3.45 20.65
N LEU A 355 -22.68 -3.45 19.32
CA LEU A 355 -23.35 -2.49 18.43
C LEU A 355 -24.16 -3.15 17.30
N ALA A 356 -24.34 -4.47 17.31
CA ALA A 356 -24.87 -5.25 16.19
C ALA A 356 -26.23 -4.80 15.60
N ALA A 357 -27.03 -4.03 16.36
CA ALA A 357 -28.27 -3.42 15.89
C ALA A 357 -28.06 -2.09 15.14
N ASP A 358 -27.15 -1.24 15.59
CA ASP A 358 -26.74 -0.01 14.90
C ASP A 358 -25.81 -0.31 13.73
N CYS A 359 -24.90 -1.27 13.93
CA CYS A 359 -24.04 -1.84 12.90
C CYS A 359 -24.76 -2.75 11.90
N ARG A 360 -26.08 -2.96 12.06
CA ARG A 360 -26.96 -3.71 11.14
C ARG A 360 -26.56 -5.17 10.85
N VAL A 361 -25.66 -5.74 11.63
CA VAL A 361 -25.22 -7.15 11.51
C VAL A 361 -26.10 -8.14 12.28
N ARG A 362 -27.11 -7.67 13.04
CA ARG A 362 -28.12 -8.51 13.72
C ARG A 362 -28.79 -9.56 12.79
N LEU A 363 -28.93 -9.26 11.49
CA LEU A 363 -29.42 -10.24 10.50
C LEU A 363 -28.40 -11.35 10.21
N PHE A 364 -27.10 -11.04 10.20
CA PHE A 364 -26.04 -12.03 10.08
C PHE A 364 -25.99 -12.90 11.34
N GLU A 365 -25.99 -12.30 12.52
CA GLU A 365 -26.05 -12.99 13.82
C GLU A 365 -27.18 -14.02 13.88
N GLN A 366 -28.38 -13.65 13.42
CA GLN A 366 -29.54 -14.55 13.39
C GLN A 366 -29.48 -15.62 12.29
N THR A 367 -28.73 -15.40 11.21
CA THR A 367 -28.61 -16.34 10.08
C THR A 367 -27.44 -17.31 10.24
N PHE A 368 -26.35 -16.85 10.86
CA PHE A 368 -25.07 -17.53 11.02
C PHE A 368 -24.49 -17.30 12.43
N PRO A 369 -25.20 -17.69 13.51
CA PRO A 369 -24.76 -17.46 14.88
C PRO A 369 -23.43 -18.16 15.20
N GLU A 370 -23.08 -19.21 14.45
CA GLU A 370 -21.80 -19.91 14.55
C GLU A 370 -20.61 -19.12 13.96
N ARG A 371 -20.86 -18.13 13.10
CA ARG A 371 -19.83 -17.27 12.48
C ARG A 371 -19.94 -15.81 12.89
N PHE A 372 -20.80 -15.51 13.85
CA PHE A 372 -20.90 -14.20 14.49
C PHE A 372 -20.16 -14.23 15.83
N VAL A 373 -19.38 -13.20 16.11
CA VAL A 373 -18.60 -13.07 17.33
C VAL A 373 -18.94 -11.73 17.99
N GLU A 374 -19.63 -11.80 19.12
CA GLU A 374 -19.77 -10.66 20.02
C GLU A 374 -18.49 -10.50 20.84
N ASN A 375 -17.84 -9.35 20.72
CA ASN A 375 -16.63 -8.99 21.45
C ASN A 375 -16.91 -8.03 22.63
N GLY A 376 -18.09 -7.41 22.70
CA GLY A 376 -18.39 -6.37 23.68
C GLY A 376 -17.63 -5.06 23.40
N ILE A 377 -17.67 -4.13 24.36
CA ILE A 377 -17.03 -2.81 24.26
C ILE A 377 -15.50 -2.95 24.46
N ALA A 378 -14.83 -3.57 23.48
CA ALA A 378 -13.45 -4.03 23.54
C ALA A 378 -12.79 -4.02 22.14
N GLU A 379 -12.64 -2.84 21.52
CA GLU A 379 -12.21 -2.77 20.11
C GLU A 379 -10.77 -3.25 19.89
N MET A 380 -9.90 -3.20 20.90
CA MET A 380 -8.51 -3.64 20.78
C MET A 380 -8.41 -5.17 20.73
N ASP A 381 -9.04 -5.86 21.68
CA ASP A 381 -9.19 -7.32 21.62
C ASP A 381 -9.93 -7.78 20.35
N MET A 382 -11.00 -7.10 19.94
CA MET A 382 -11.74 -7.43 18.71
C MET A 382 -10.85 -7.37 17.45
N VAL A 383 -10.07 -6.30 17.26
CA VAL A 383 -9.17 -6.20 16.10
C VAL A 383 -8.01 -7.18 16.20
N SER A 384 -7.48 -7.45 17.39
CA SER A 384 -6.48 -8.52 17.58
C SER A 384 -7.06 -9.90 17.22
N MET A 385 -8.29 -10.19 17.61
CA MET A 385 -8.99 -11.43 17.23
C MET A 385 -9.21 -11.54 15.72
N ALA A 386 -9.53 -10.45 15.04
CA ALA A 386 -9.58 -10.41 13.58
C ALA A 386 -8.22 -10.77 12.93
N GLY A 387 -7.10 -10.31 13.50
CA GLY A 387 -5.76 -10.74 13.10
C GLY A 387 -5.61 -12.26 13.14
N GLY A 388 -5.94 -12.86 14.29
CA GLY A 388 -5.90 -14.32 14.48
C GLY A 388 -6.78 -15.11 13.51
N LEU A 389 -8.03 -14.67 13.30
CA LEU A 389 -8.97 -15.31 12.37
C LEU A 389 -8.46 -15.25 10.91
N ALA A 390 -7.91 -14.10 10.49
CA ALA A 390 -7.35 -13.95 9.15
C ALA A 390 -6.08 -14.78 8.96
N ARG A 391 -5.26 -14.96 10.01
CA ARG A 391 -4.10 -15.88 10.02
C ARG A 391 -4.52 -17.35 9.95
N ALA A 392 -5.66 -17.72 10.53
CA ALA A 392 -6.27 -19.04 10.39
C ALA A 392 -6.93 -19.29 9.02
N GLY A 393 -6.97 -18.29 8.12
CA GLY A 393 -7.50 -18.42 6.76
C GLY A 393 -8.99 -18.10 6.62
N MET A 394 -9.59 -17.45 7.62
CA MET A 394 -10.93 -16.84 7.53
C MET A 394 -10.85 -15.46 6.86
N VAL A 395 -12.00 -14.84 6.61
CA VAL A 395 -12.14 -13.45 6.12
C VAL A 395 -12.94 -12.67 7.17
N PRO A 396 -12.27 -12.02 8.14
CA PRO A 396 -12.94 -11.31 9.22
C PRO A 396 -13.52 -9.98 8.73
N VAL A 397 -14.71 -9.66 9.21
CA VAL A 397 -15.39 -8.40 8.95
C VAL A 397 -15.76 -7.77 10.30
N VAL A 398 -15.11 -6.66 10.63
CA VAL A 398 -15.04 -6.09 12.00
C VAL A 398 -15.88 -4.83 12.11
N ASN A 399 -16.86 -4.80 13.02
CA ASN A 399 -17.87 -3.75 13.12
C ASN A 399 -17.80 -3.01 14.46
N THR A 400 -17.74 -1.68 14.40
CA THR A 400 -18.06 -0.75 15.50
C THR A 400 -18.05 0.68 14.92
N PHE A 401 -18.36 1.71 15.70
CA PHE A 401 -18.32 3.09 15.22
C PHE A 401 -16.90 3.53 14.86
N ALA A 402 -16.77 4.39 13.85
CA ALA A 402 -15.54 4.84 13.23
C ALA A 402 -14.62 5.58 14.20
N SER A 403 -15.23 6.40 15.08
CA SER A 403 -14.50 7.05 16.16
C SER A 403 -13.80 6.05 17.08
N PHE A 404 -14.35 4.85 17.22
CA PHE A 404 -13.76 3.77 18.00
C PHE A 404 -12.85 2.91 17.12
N LEU A 405 -13.35 2.27 16.05
CA LEU A 405 -12.60 1.35 15.19
C LEU A 405 -11.34 1.98 14.56
N ALA A 406 -11.39 3.26 14.16
CA ALA A 406 -10.26 3.88 13.50
C ALA A 406 -9.18 4.36 14.48
N SER A 407 -9.56 4.67 15.74
CA SER A 407 -8.69 5.41 16.67
C SER A 407 -8.41 4.73 18.02
N ARG A 408 -9.24 3.80 18.48
CA ARG A 408 -8.95 2.95 19.65
C ARG A 408 -7.96 1.82 19.30
N PRO A 409 -8.23 0.93 18.31
CA PRO A 409 -7.35 -0.18 17.98
C PRO A 409 -6.36 0.16 16.84
N ASN A 410 -5.91 1.42 16.72
CA ASN A 410 -5.17 1.87 15.54
C ASN A 410 -3.84 1.11 15.33
N GLU A 411 -3.13 0.80 16.43
CA GLU A 411 -1.90 0.00 16.41
C GLU A 411 -2.19 -1.48 16.08
N GLN A 412 -3.30 -2.05 16.55
CA GLN A 412 -3.75 -3.39 16.17
C GLN A 412 -4.08 -3.47 14.67
N ILE A 413 -4.71 -2.42 14.10
CA ILE A 413 -4.98 -2.32 12.66
C ILE A 413 -3.67 -2.23 11.86
N TYR A 414 -2.72 -1.39 12.29
CA TYR A 414 -1.40 -1.25 11.66
C TYR A 414 -0.60 -2.56 11.71
N ASN A 415 -0.59 -3.21 12.87
CA ASN A 415 0.06 -4.50 13.10
C ASN A 415 -0.54 -5.60 12.20
N ASN A 416 -1.88 -5.76 12.18
CA ASN A 416 -2.56 -6.70 11.28
C ASN A 416 -2.30 -6.38 9.80
N ALA A 417 -2.24 -5.11 9.39
CA ALA A 417 -1.92 -4.74 8.02
C ALA A 417 -0.48 -5.15 7.62
N SER A 418 0.44 -5.21 8.59
CA SER A 418 1.82 -5.70 8.38
C SER A 418 1.91 -7.22 8.19
N GLU A 419 0.94 -8.00 8.69
CA GLU A 419 0.83 -9.45 8.44
C GLU A 419 0.39 -9.78 7.01
N ARG A 420 -0.15 -8.80 6.26
CA ARG A 420 -0.62 -8.93 4.87
C ARG A 420 -1.76 -9.92 4.66
N THR A 421 -2.39 -10.35 5.76
CA THR A 421 -3.69 -11.01 5.75
C THR A 421 -4.78 -10.05 5.28
N LYS A 422 -6.01 -10.57 5.18
CA LYS A 422 -7.17 -9.83 4.72
C LYS A 422 -8.21 -9.71 5.83
N ILE A 423 -8.43 -8.48 6.28
CA ILE A 423 -9.48 -8.09 7.22
C ILE A 423 -10.26 -6.92 6.61
N ILE A 424 -11.57 -6.92 6.78
CA ILE A 424 -12.46 -5.85 6.35
C ILE A 424 -12.95 -5.11 7.59
N TYR A 425 -12.33 -3.97 7.91
CA TYR A 425 -12.76 -3.06 8.97
C TYR A 425 -13.98 -2.27 8.51
N VAL A 426 -14.97 -2.11 9.39
CA VAL A 426 -16.29 -1.55 9.09
C VAL A 426 -16.62 -0.48 10.12
N CYS A 427 -16.21 0.75 9.80
CA CYS A 427 -16.24 1.94 10.65
C CYS A 427 -17.60 2.65 10.55
N HIS A 428 -18.61 2.23 11.32
CA HIS A 428 -19.97 2.80 11.36
C HIS A 428 -20.02 4.22 11.93
N TYR A 429 -21.08 5.01 11.73
CA TYR A 429 -21.17 6.37 12.30
C TYR A 429 -19.98 7.31 11.92
N ALA A 430 -19.44 7.16 10.71
CA ALA A 430 -18.33 7.95 10.20
C ALA A 430 -18.77 9.35 9.76
N GLY A 431 -17.85 10.33 9.86
CA GLY A 431 -18.11 11.72 9.48
C GLY A 431 -18.68 12.60 10.59
N LEU A 432 -19.21 13.75 10.18
CA LEU A 432 -19.91 14.74 10.99
C LEU A 432 -21.33 14.30 11.32
N ILE A 433 -21.96 13.48 10.45
CA ILE A 433 -23.37 13.12 10.48
C ILE A 433 -23.55 11.62 10.78
N PRO A 434 -24.39 11.22 11.75
CA PRO A 434 -25.28 12.08 12.56
C PRO A 434 -24.56 12.88 13.66
N ALA A 435 -24.90 14.16 13.78
CA ALA A 435 -24.22 15.09 14.69
C ALA A 435 -24.70 15.06 16.15
N GLY A 436 -25.86 14.44 16.43
CA GLY A 436 -26.55 14.50 17.72
C GLY A 436 -25.75 14.01 18.94
N PRO A 437 -24.94 12.93 18.87
CA PRO A 437 -24.09 12.52 20.00
C PRO A 437 -22.79 13.34 20.13
N GLY A 438 -22.49 14.21 19.17
CA GLY A 438 -21.35 15.12 19.19
C GLY A 438 -19.97 14.46 19.11
N LYS A 439 -18.96 15.22 19.56
CA LYS A 439 -17.52 15.05 19.28
C LYS A 439 -16.89 13.71 19.69
N SER A 440 -17.57 12.90 20.50
CA SER A 440 -17.11 11.57 20.92
C SER A 440 -17.43 10.48 19.89
N HIS A 441 -18.45 10.71 19.04
CA HIS A 441 -18.91 9.75 18.03
C HIS A 441 -18.63 10.24 16.59
N GLN A 442 -18.59 11.55 16.36
CA GLN A 442 -18.28 12.15 15.05
C GLN A 442 -16.83 11.89 14.62
N SER A 443 -16.65 11.04 13.60
CA SER A 443 -15.33 10.56 13.17
C SER A 443 -14.78 11.36 12.00
N LEU A 444 -13.89 12.30 12.30
CA LEU A 444 -13.29 13.25 11.33
C LEU A 444 -11.76 13.13 11.20
N ARG A 445 -11.20 12.00 11.65
CA ARG A 445 -9.77 11.67 11.60
C ARG A 445 -9.47 10.25 11.13
N ASP A 446 -10.50 9.49 10.78
CA ASP A 446 -10.38 8.09 10.39
C ASP A 446 -9.76 7.90 9.00
N ILE A 447 -10.03 8.81 8.05
CA ILE A 447 -9.38 8.81 6.74
C ILE A 447 -7.87 9.04 6.89
N SER A 448 -7.46 10.01 7.70
CA SER A 448 -6.04 10.31 7.90
C SER A 448 -5.30 9.21 8.68
N LEU A 449 -5.93 8.64 9.72
CA LEU A 449 -5.35 7.56 10.53
C LEU A 449 -5.10 6.28 9.73
N LEU A 450 -6.07 5.78 8.97
CA LEU A 450 -5.89 4.52 8.21
C LEU A 450 -5.29 4.77 6.81
N GLY A 451 -5.43 5.96 6.24
CA GLY A 451 -4.87 6.34 4.94
C GLY A 451 -3.34 6.38 4.92
N ALA A 452 -2.71 6.59 6.08
CA ALA A 452 -1.27 6.48 6.28
C ALA A 452 -0.77 5.03 6.37
N THR A 453 -1.63 4.07 6.71
CA THR A 453 -1.23 2.66 6.87
C THR A 453 -0.85 2.07 5.51
N PRO A 454 0.36 1.49 5.32
CA PRO A 454 0.85 0.95 4.03
C PRO A 454 0.13 -0.30 3.50
N GLY A 455 -1.17 -0.42 3.75
CA GLY A 455 -1.95 -1.56 3.29
C GLY A 455 -3.45 -1.47 3.49
N ILE A 456 -4.02 -0.27 3.48
CA ILE A 456 -5.45 -0.04 3.52
C ILE A 456 -5.81 0.98 2.42
N THR A 457 -6.85 0.71 1.66
CA THR A 457 -7.57 1.72 0.88
C THR A 457 -8.93 1.86 1.51
N MET A 458 -9.56 2.97 1.18
CA MET A 458 -10.69 3.50 1.92
C MET A 458 -11.64 4.03 0.86
N LEU A 459 -12.93 3.74 0.99
CA LEU A 459 -13.92 4.28 0.07
C LEU A 459 -15.01 5.03 0.84
N GLN A 460 -15.78 5.85 0.13
CA GLN A 460 -17.08 6.35 0.57
C GLN A 460 -18.14 6.58 -0.55
N PRO A 461 -18.69 5.55 -1.21
CA PRO A 461 -19.85 5.64 -2.12
C PRO A 461 -21.24 6.04 -1.54
N CYS A 462 -22.27 6.17 -2.41
CA CYS A 462 -23.41 7.10 -2.21
C CYS A 462 -24.89 6.62 -2.17
N ASN A 463 -25.31 5.56 -2.89
CA ASN A 463 -26.65 4.90 -2.80
C ASN A 463 -26.60 3.34 -2.67
N SER A 464 -27.51 2.67 -1.95
CA SER A 464 -27.39 1.23 -1.57
C SER A 464 -26.74 0.25 -2.57
N GLU A 465 -27.11 0.33 -3.85
CA GLU A 465 -26.60 -0.50 -4.97
C GLU A 465 -25.07 -0.56 -5.04
N GLU A 466 -24.39 0.58 -5.03
CA GLU A 466 -22.94 0.62 -5.15
C GLU A 466 -22.28 0.01 -3.88
N THR A 467 -23.02 -0.29 -2.78
CA THR A 467 -22.46 -1.06 -1.65
C THR A 467 -22.36 -2.53 -1.90
N GLU A 468 -23.32 -3.08 -2.62
CA GLU A 468 -23.31 -4.47 -3.04
C GLU A 468 -22.10 -4.65 -3.95
N GLN A 469 -21.86 -3.68 -4.85
CA GLN A 469 -20.61 -3.58 -5.62
C GLN A 469 -19.36 -3.35 -4.73
N ALA A 470 -19.48 -2.56 -3.66
CA ALA A 470 -18.38 -2.17 -2.79
C ALA A 470 -17.88 -3.33 -1.91
N LEU A 471 -18.75 -3.88 -1.07
CA LEU A 471 -18.51 -5.06 -0.24
C LEU A 471 -18.17 -6.28 -1.10
N SER A 472 -18.85 -6.51 -2.23
CA SER A 472 -18.55 -7.68 -3.10
C SER A 472 -17.13 -7.66 -3.64
N TRP A 473 -16.61 -6.56 -4.19
CA TRP A 473 -15.20 -6.53 -4.62
C TRP A 473 -14.26 -6.52 -3.41
N CYS A 474 -14.68 -5.96 -2.27
CA CYS A 474 -13.92 -6.05 -1.00
C CYS A 474 -13.69 -7.50 -0.58
N VAL A 475 -14.73 -8.34 -0.61
CA VAL A 475 -14.68 -9.79 -0.31
C VAL A 475 -14.05 -10.61 -1.44
N ASN A 476 -14.39 -10.34 -2.70
CA ASN A 476 -14.14 -11.26 -3.83
C ASN A 476 -12.98 -10.88 -4.77
N LYS A 477 -12.66 -9.59 -4.93
CA LYS A 477 -11.72 -9.13 -5.99
C LYS A 477 -10.39 -8.59 -5.48
N ASN A 478 -10.25 -8.39 -4.17
CA ASN A 478 -9.03 -7.87 -3.57
C ASN A 478 -8.44 -8.79 -2.50
N PRO A 479 -7.12 -9.09 -2.56
CA PRO A 479 -6.50 -10.03 -1.64
C PRO A 479 -6.01 -9.42 -0.31
N LYS A 480 -6.45 -8.19 0.08
CA LYS A 480 -5.76 -7.38 1.10
C LYS A 480 -6.71 -6.65 2.08
N SER A 481 -6.16 -6.13 3.19
CA SER A 481 -6.93 -5.45 4.26
C SER A 481 -7.47 -4.06 3.90
N SER A 482 -8.56 -3.69 4.59
CA SER A 482 -9.68 -3.00 3.96
C SER A 482 -10.49 -2.13 4.97
N MET A 483 -10.87 -0.87 4.65
CA MET A 483 -11.71 -0.02 5.52
C MET A 483 -12.97 0.51 4.82
N LEU A 484 -14.11 0.01 5.31
CA LEU A 484 -15.48 0.45 5.09
C LEU A 484 -15.74 1.61 6.11
N ARG A 485 -16.33 2.75 5.70
CA ARG A 485 -16.47 4.05 6.42
C ARG A 485 -17.90 4.64 6.41
N LEU A 486 -18.79 4.26 7.33
CA LEU A 486 -20.24 4.27 7.09
C LEU A 486 -21.02 5.40 7.75
N ILE A 487 -21.97 5.98 7.02
CA ILE A 487 -23.04 6.82 7.59
C ILE A 487 -24.26 5.93 7.90
N ILE A 488 -24.74 5.93 9.15
CA ILE A 488 -25.96 5.19 9.57
C ILE A 488 -27.23 6.06 9.51
N GLY A 489 -27.09 7.38 9.33
CA GLY A 489 -28.22 8.28 9.12
C GLY A 489 -28.81 8.13 7.70
N PRO A 490 -30.13 8.31 7.52
CA PRO A 490 -30.73 8.31 6.19
C PRO A 490 -30.25 9.52 5.38
N SER A 491 -29.86 9.28 4.12
CA SER A 491 -29.60 10.36 3.17
C SER A 491 -30.89 11.16 2.91
N PRO A 492 -30.88 12.51 2.93
CA PRO A 492 -32.09 13.28 2.64
C PRO A 492 -32.54 13.18 1.17
N ARG A 493 -31.68 12.68 0.26
CA ARG A 493 -32.08 12.19 -1.08
C ARG A 493 -31.35 10.88 -1.42
N ARG A 494 -31.98 9.96 -2.16
CA ARG A 494 -31.22 8.89 -2.84
C ARG A 494 -30.34 9.57 -3.89
N ILE A 495 -29.06 9.25 -3.87
CA ILE A 495 -28.14 9.67 -4.94
C ILE A 495 -28.37 8.75 -6.15
N GLU A 496 -28.60 9.30 -7.32
CA GLU A 496 -28.81 8.50 -8.53
C GLU A 496 -27.48 8.28 -9.27
N LEU A 497 -27.18 7.03 -9.60
CA LEU A 497 -26.01 6.65 -10.39
C LEU A 497 -26.42 6.45 -11.86
N PRO A 498 -25.53 6.71 -12.84
CA PRO A 498 -25.81 6.47 -14.25
C PRO A 498 -26.13 4.99 -14.55
N PRO A 499 -26.97 4.68 -15.56
CA PRO A 499 -27.35 3.30 -15.88
C PRO A 499 -26.20 2.37 -16.30
N ASP A 500 -25.05 2.90 -16.74
CA ASP A 500 -23.84 2.13 -17.07
C ASP A 500 -22.80 2.06 -15.92
N TYR A 501 -23.19 2.49 -14.71
CA TYR A 501 -22.31 2.58 -13.56
C TYR A 501 -21.70 1.23 -13.16
N ALA A 502 -20.39 1.24 -12.90
CA ALA A 502 -19.69 0.10 -12.30
C ALA A 502 -18.47 0.58 -11.50
N LEU A 503 -18.36 0.13 -10.24
CA LEU A 503 -17.36 0.60 -9.28
C LEU A 503 -15.93 0.13 -9.62
N ARG A 504 -15.17 1.01 -10.29
CA ARG A 504 -13.81 0.77 -10.83
C ARG A 504 -12.70 1.39 -9.95
N PRO A 505 -11.60 0.67 -9.64
CA PRO A 505 -10.52 1.15 -8.76
C PRO A 505 -9.92 2.52 -9.10
N GLY A 506 -10.17 3.51 -8.24
CA GLY A 506 -9.68 4.88 -8.38
C GLY A 506 -10.48 5.76 -9.36
N TRP A 507 -11.64 5.31 -9.85
CA TRP A 507 -12.51 6.11 -10.71
C TRP A 507 -13.71 6.61 -9.92
N GLY A 508 -14.06 7.88 -10.15
CA GLY A 508 -15.36 8.44 -9.80
C GLY A 508 -16.27 8.58 -11.04
N THR A 509 -17.46 9.11 -10.80
CA THR A 509 -18.54 9.24 -11.78
C THR A 509 -19.21 10.60 -11.67
N VAL A 510 -19.41 11.27 -12.81
CA VAL A 510 -20.13 12.55 -12.88
C VAL A 510 -21.62 12.29 -12.64
N LEU A 511 -22.17 12.86 -11.58
CA LEU A 511 -23.62 12.81 -11.28
C LEU A 511 -24.37 13.94 -11.99
N ARG A 512 -23.71 15.11 -12.14
CA ARG A 512 -24.28 16.28 -12.78
C ARG A 512 -23.23 17.00 -13.62
N GLN A 513 -23.58 17.28 -14.88
CA GLN A 513 -22.75 18.06 -15.79
C GLN A 513 -22.75 19.55 -15.41
N GLY A 514 -21.65 20.23 -15.73
CA GLY A 514 -21.49 21.67 -15.53
C GLY A 514 -20.44 22.28 -16.46
N THR A 515 -20.40 23.61 -16.47
CA THR A 515 -19.45 24.41 -17.28
C THR A 515 -18.51 25.26 -16.44
N ASP A 516 -18.93 25.71 -15.26
CA ASP A 516 -18.36 26.90 -14.63
C ASP A 516 -17.40 26.56 -13.50
N ALA A 517 -17.67 25.47 -12.78
CA ALA A 517 -16.77 24.88 -11.80
C ALA A 517 -17.02 23.36 -11.68
N VAL A 518 -16.10 22.65 -11.03
CA VAL A 518 -16.24 21.24 -10.65
C VAL A 518 -16.08 21.04 -9.14
N LEU A 519 -16.96 20.21 -8.58
CA LEU A 519 -16.94 19.73 -7.20
C LEU A 519 -16.92 18.20 -7.18
N ILE A 520 -15.90 17.63 -6.54
CA ILE A 520 -15.80 16.19 -6.25
C ILE A 520 -16.19 15.94 -4.79
N SER A 521 -17.03 14.94 -4.54
CA SER A 521 -17.42 14.57 -3.17
C SER A 521 -17.77 13.07 -3.07
N TYR A 522 -18.17 12.62 -1.90
CA TYR A 522 -18.36 11.22 -1.55
C TYR A 522 -19.45 11.05 -0.49
N GLY A 523 -20.01 9.85 -0.37
CA GLY A 523 -21.00 9.51 0.65
C GLY A 523 -22.39 10.04 0.35
N PRO A 524 -23.44 9.49 1.00
CA PRO A 524 -24.80 9.96 0.81
C PRO A 524 -24.99 11.45 1.15
N VAL A 525 -24.43 11.91 2.28
CA VAL A 525 -24.72 13.23 2.85
C VAL A 525 -24.03 14.36 2.06
N MET A 526 -22.71 14.31 1.87
CA MET A 526 -22.02 15.39 1.15
C MET A 526 -22.44 15.47 -0.33
N LEU A 527 -22.79 14.34 -0.97
CA LEU A 527 -23.35 14.36 -2.33
C LEU A 527 -24.80 14.88 -2.37
N HIS A 528 -25.58 14.78 -1.27
CA HIS A 528 -26.86 15.49 -1.16
C HIS A 528 -26.62 17.01 -1.18
N GLU A 529 -25.75 17.52 -0.29
CA GLU A 529 -25.45 18.96 -0.19
C GLU A 529 -24.82 19.51 -1.46
N ALA A 530 -23.88 18.78 -2.09
CA ALA A 530 -23.26 19.17 -3.36
C ALA A 530 -24.27 19.28 -4.52
N LEU A 531 -25.26 18.37 -4.58
CA LEU A 531 -26.33 18.43 -5.58
C LEU A 531 -27.30 19.59 -5.29
N GLY A 532 -27.66 19.82 -4.02
CA GLY A 532 -28.47 20.97 -3.59
C GLY A 532 -27.80 22.32 -3.89
N ALA A 533 -26.50 22.44 -3.63
CA ALA A 533 -25.71 23.61 -3.99
C ALA A 533 -25.75 23.87 -5.50
N ALA A 534 -25.61 22.81 -6.31
CA ALA A 534 -25.73 22.92 -7.77
C ALA A 534 -27.16 23.28 -8.24
N GLU A 535 -28.20 22.90 -7.50
CA GLU A 535 -29.60 23.32 -7.75
C GLU A 535 -29.75 24.83 -7.51
N ILE A 536 -29.36 25.33 -6.34
CA ILE A 536 -29.37 26.76 -5.96
C ILE A 536 -28.51 27.62 -6.89
N LEU A 537 -27.35 27.10 -7.34
CA LEU A 537 -26.46 27.80 -8.27
C LEU A 537 -27.07 27.95 -9.67
N ALA A 538 -27.80 26.94 -10.16
CA ALA A 538 -28.41 26.98 -11.48
C ALA A 538 -29.54 28.03 -11.60
N GLU A 539 -30.33 28.23 -10.55
CA GLU A 539 -31.31 29.32 -10.45
C GLU A 539 -30.66 30.71 -10.60
N LYS A 540 -29.37 30.81 -10.26
CA LYS A 540 -28.56 32.04 -10.33
C LYS A 540 -27.67 32.09 -11.58
N GLY A 541 -27.89 31.18 -12.53
CA GLY A 541 -27.14 31.11 -13.79
C GLY A 541 -25.74 30.51 -13.70
N PHE A 542 -25.40 29.81 -12.61
CA PHE A 542 -24.09 29.19 -12.39
C PHE A 542 -24.15 27.66 -12.51
N SER A 543 -23.24 27.10 -13.29
CA SER A 543 -23.29 25.72 -13.80
C SER A 543 -22.22 24.82 -13.15
N LEU A 544 -22.52 24.32 -11.95
CA LEU A 544 -21.62 23.45 -11.16
C LEU A 544 -21.70 21.97 -11.60
N MET A 545 -20.55 21.38 -11.94
CA MET A 545 -20.39 19.94 -12.14
C MET A 545 -20.21 19.22 -10.80
N VAL A 546 -20.96 18.14 -10.56
CA VAL A 546 -20.90 17.33 -9.32
C VAL A 546 -20.50 15.89 -9.64
N VAL A 547 -19.55 15.35 -8.88
CA VAL A 547 -18.90 14.05 -9.14
C VAL A 547 -18.81 13.22 -7.85
N ASN A 548 -19.36 12.01 -7.87
CA ASN A 548 -19.11 10.99 -6.85
C ASN A 548 -17.69 10.45 -7.05
N MET A 549 -16.84 10.55 -6.05
CA MET A 549 -15.53 9.90 -6.01
C MET A 549 -15.48 8.94 -4.82
N PRO A 550 -15.90 7.69 -5.02
CA PRO A 550 -16.01 6.74 -3.93
C PRO A 550 -14.64 6.34 -3.38
N TRP A 551 -13.49 6.65 -3.98
CA TRP A 551 -12.16 6.20 -3.51
C TRP A 551 -11.42 7.32 -2.77
N LEU A 552 -11.35 7.21 -1.44
CA LEU A 552 -10.85 8.27 -0.55
C LEU A 552 -9.33 8.46 -0.63
N ASN A 553 -8.54 7.38 -0.71
CA ASN A 553 -7.06 7.46 -0.67
C ASN A 553 -6.35 6.95 -1.95
N CYS A 554 -7.07 6.75 -3.06
CA CYS A 554 -6.48 6.52 -4.38
C CYS A 554 -7.34 7.05 -5.56
N ALA A 555 -6.71 7.45 -6.66
CA ALA A 555 -7.39 7.89 -7.88
C ALA A 555 -6.61 7.49 -9.15
N GLU A 556 -7.31 7.25 -10.27
CA GLU A 556 -6.70 7.09 -11.59
C GLU A 556 -6.29 8.48 -12.12
N THR A 557 -5.03 8.59 -12.54
CA THR A 557 -4.38 9.88 -12.78
C THR A 557 -4.83 10.55 -14.07
N TYR A 558 -5.12 9.80 -15.13
CA TYR A 558 -5.51 10.35 -16.43
C TYR A 558 -7.01 10.67 -16.49
N TRP A 559 -7.85 9.84 -15.88
CA TRP A 559 -9.26 10.18 -15.64
C TRP A 559 -9.38 11.51 -14.88
N LEU A 560 -8.76 11.61 -13.70
CA LEU A 560 -8.80 12.84 -12.89
C LEU A 560 -8.28 14.05 -13.67
N ALA A 561 -7.13 13.92 -14.36
CA ALA A 561 -6.56 15.00 -15.17
C ALA A 561 -7.46 15.42 -16.35
N SER A 562 -8.17 14.49 -16.99
CA SER A 562 -9.13 14.82 -18.06
C SER A 562 -10.35 15.57 -17.53
N LEU A 563 -10.93 15.11 -16.43
CA LEU A 563 -12.08 15.71 -15.74
C LEU A 563 -11.81 17.18 -15.36
N ILE A 564 -10.65 17.43 -14.74
CA ILE A 564 -10.25 18.77 -14.27
C ILE A 564 -9.59 19.64 -15.35
N SER A 565 -9.26 19.11 -16.54
CA SER A 565 -8.58 19.87 -17.61
C SER A 565 -9.33 21.11 -18.12
N ARG A 566 -10.62 21.22 -17.78
CA ARG A 566 -11.53 22.33 -18.09
C ARG A 566 -11.53 23.45 -17.04
N PHE A 567 -10.92 23.24 -15.88
CA PHE A 567 -11.07 24.09 -14.70
C PHE A 567 -9.71 24.48 -14.08
N SER A 568 -9.55 25.72 -13.67
CA SER A 568 -8.37 26.22 -12.93
C SER A 568 -8.37 25.83 -11.44
N THR A 569 -9.53 25.43 -10.91
CA THR A 569 -9.69 24.95 -9.53
C THR A 569 -10.53 23.69 -9.49
N LEU A 570 -9.97 22.64 -8.89
CA LEU A 570 -10.69 21.46 -8.40
C LEU A 570 -11.22 21.77 -7.00
N HIS A 571 -12.54 21.72 -6.81
CA HIS A 571 -13.14 21.76 -5.49
C HIS A 571 -13.42 20.34 -4.98
N VAL A 572 -13.25 20.13 -3.68
CA VAL A 572 -13.54 18.87 -2.99
C VAL A 572 -14.43 19.16 -1.78
N LEU A 573 -15.48 18.39 -1.55
CA LEU A 573 -16.33 18.46 -0.34
C LEU A 573 -16.23 17.14 0.43
N GLU A 574 -15.96 17.23 1.73
CA GLU A 574 -15.53 16.10 2.55
C GLU A 574 -16.28 15.99 3.89
N ASP A 575 -16.72 14.78 4.22
CA ASP A 575 -17.27 14.43 5.53
C ASP A 575 -16.14 14.04 6.51
N HIS A 576 -15.12 14.90 6.59
CA HIS A 576 -13.85 14.68 7.31
C HIS A 576 -13.19 16.04 7.61
N SER A 577 -12.11 16.04 8.40
CA SER A 577 -11.18 17.17 8.42
C SER A 577 -10.53 17.36 7.03
N PRO A 578 -10.26 18.58 6.55
CA PRO A 578 -9.54 18.77 5.28
C PRO A 578 -8.11 18.19 5.30
N VAL A 579 -7.53 17.91 6.48
CA VAL A 579 -6.18 17.36 6.64
C VAL A 579 -6.19 15.83 6.51
N GLY A 580 -5.44 15.30 5.54
CA GLY A 580 -5.31 13.86 5.27
C GLY A 580 -6.54 13.22 4.61
N GLY A 581 -7.48 14.03 4.13
CA GLY A 581 -8.69 13.60 3.42
C GLY A 581 -8.48 13.28 1.93
N LEU A 582 -9.58 13.23 1.18
CA LEU A 582 -9.60 13.04 -0.27
C LEU A 582 -8.87 14.19 -1.00
N GLY A 583 -9.00 15.44 -0.55
CA GLY A 583 -8.35 16.61 -1.18
C GLY A 583 -6.84 16.48 -1.25
N ASP A 584 -6.20 16.10 -0.15
CA ASP A 584 -4.77 15.79 -0.08
C ASP A 584 -4.41 14.60 -0.99
N CYS A 585 -5.25 13.58 -1.04
CA CYS A 585 -5.06 12.44 -1.94
C CYS A 585 -5.09 12.86 -3.43
N LEU A 586 -6.12 13.60 -3.85
CA LEU A 586 -6.29 14.06 -5.24
C LEU A 586 -5.20 15.05 -5.65
N SER A 587 -4.85 16.00 -4.77
CA SER A 587 -3.72 16.91 -4.97
C SER A 587 -2.42 16.15 -5.21
N ARG A 588 -2.10 15.18 -4.35
CA ARG A 588 -0.93 14.30 -4.51
C ARG A 588 -0.96 13.49 -5.82
N VAL A 589 -2.13 13.02 -6.27
CA VAL A 589 -2.27 12.29 -7.54
C VAL A 589 -2.00 13.21 -8.74
N LEU A 590 -2.56 14.43 -8.75
CA LEU A 590 -2.37 15.42 -9.82
C LEU A 590 -0.91 15.86 -9.98
N HIS A 591 -0.22 16.09 -8.87
CA HIS A 591 1.19 16.51 -8.85
C HIS A 591 2.15 15.39 -9.30
N LYS A 592 1.85 14.12 -9.02
CA LYS A 592 2.73 12.95 -9.27
C LYS A 592 3.21 12.76 -10.72
N LYS A 593 2.60 13.44 -11.70
CA LYS A 593 3.02 13.46 -13.12
C LYS A 593 3.02 14.86 -13.76
N GLY A 594 2.90 15.93 -12.98
CA GLY A 594 2.76 17.30 -13.53
C GLY A 594 1.53 17.46 -14.43
N LEU A 595 0.41 16.81 -14.06
CA LEU A 595 -0.85 16.83 -14.82
C LEU A 595 -1.87 17.84 -14.25
N GLY A 596 -1.75 18.24 -12.99
CA GLY A 596 -2.47 19.40 -12.40
C GLY A 596 -1.66 20.70 -12.42
N ALA A 597 -0.73 20.88 -13.37
CA ALA A 597 0.09 22.08 -13.43
C ALA A 597 -0.77 23.33 -13.69
N GLY A 598 -0.79 24.26 -12.73
CA GLY A 598 -1.66 25.44 -12.76
C GLY A 598 -3.09 25.20 -12.26
N VAL A 599 -3.38 24.08 -11.60
CA VAL A 599 -4.69 23.78 -11.00
C VAL A 599 -4.61 23.87 -9.48
N THR A 600 -5.44 24.73 -8.90
CA THR A 600 -5.63 24.83 -7.45
C THR A 600 -6.54 23.71 -6.96
N VAL A 601 -6.26 23.15 -5.77
CA VAL A 601 -7.21 22.27 -5.07
C VAL A 601 -7.76 23.03 -3.87
N ARG A 602 -9.09 23.11 -3.75
CA ARG A 602 -9.80 23.75 -2.64
C ARG A 602 -10.74 22.75 -1.96
N THR A 603 -10.44 22.42 -0.71
CA THR A 603 -11.27 21.52 0.10
C THR A 603 -12.28 22.30 0.94
N PHE A 604 -13.51 21.80 1.00
CA PHE A 604 -14.53 22.13 1.99
C PHE A 604 -14.67 20.91 2.91
N GLY A 605 -14.61 21.12 4.22
CA GLY A 605 -14.68 20.05 5.23
C GLY A 605 -14.67 20.67 6.63
N VAL A 606 -14.65 19.84 7.66
CA VAL A 606 -14.79 20.31 9.04
C VAL A 606 -13.47 20.88 9.57
N GLU A 607 -13.43 22.20 9.77
CA GLU A 607 -12.31 22.88 10.42
C GLU A 607 -12.48 22.92 11.96
N GLY A 608 -11.39 22.67 12.68
CA GLY A 608 -11.39 22.69 14.15
C GLY A 608 -12.16 21.52 14.77
N TRP A 609 -13.24 21.83 15.50
CA TRP A 609 -14.06 20.83 16.20
C TRP A 609 -15.44 20.71 15.55
N PRO A 610 -16.01 19.50 15.39
CA PRO A 610 -17.35 19.36 14.86
C PRO A 610 -18.41 20.00 15.76
N ALA A 611 -19.47 20.48 15.11
CA ALA A 611 -20.67 20.97 15.76
C ALA A 611 -21.57 19.81 16.21
N CYS A 612 -22.25 19.98 17.33
CA CYS A 612 -23.28 19.06 17.82
C CYS A 612 -24.65 19.75 17.64
N GLY A 613 -25.64 19.00 17.15
CA GLY A 613 -26.97 19.51 16.80
C GLY A 613 -27.71 18.52 15.91
N THR A 614 -28.81 18.96 15.29
CA THR A 614 -29.40 18.23 14.16
C THR A 614 -28.46 18.26 12.95
N PRO A 615 -28.59 17.33 11.98
CA PRO A 615 -27.72 17.34 10.80
C PRO A 615 -27.67 18.67 10.03
N PRO A 616 -28.80 19.37 9.75
CA PRO A 616 -28.75 20.67 9.08
C PRO A 616 -28.02 21.75 9.88
N GLU A 617 -28.26 21.85 11.19
CA GLU A 617 -27.57 22.81 12.06
C GLU A 617 -26.05 22.56 12.09
N ALA A 618 -25.64 21.29 12.13
CA ALA A 618 -24.23 20.92 12.13
C ALA A 618 -23.54 21.18 10.78
N LEU A 619 -24.27 21.04 9.66
CA LEU A 619 -23.78 21.37 8.32
C LEU A 619 -23.68 22.89 8.11
N GLU A 620 -24.70 23.67 8.51
CA GLU A 620 -24.66 25.15 8.43
C GLU A 620 -23.58 25.73 9.34
N ALA A 621 -23.39 25.19 10.55
CA ALA A 621 -22.32 25.61 11.47
C ALA A 621 -20.89 25.40 10.93
N HIS A 622 -20.71 24.55 9.91
CA HIS A 622 -19.44 24.32 9.21
C HIS A 622 -19.44 24.85 7.76
N GLY A 623 -20.52 25.49 7.31
CA GLY A 623 -20.67 25.98 5.94
C GLY A 623 -20.69 24.88 4.87
N LEU A 624 -21.06 23.66 5.24
CA LEU A 624 -21.09 22.46 4.39
C LEU A 624 -22.49 22.16 3.82
N ASP A 625 -23.51 22.94 4.20
CA ASP A 625 -24.84 22.85 3.64
C ASP A 625 -24.93 23.44 2.22
N ALA A 626 -25.94 23.01 1.47
CA ALA A 626 -26.19 23.43 0.09
C ALA A 626 -26.19 24.95 -0.15
N LYS A 627 -26.73 25.76 0.79
CA LYS A 627 -26.80 27.22 0.66
C LYS A 627 -25.44 27.86 0.93
N SER A 628 -24.75 27.49 2.01
CA SER A 628 -23.40 28.01 2.30
C SER A 628 -22.39 27.65 1.21
N LEU A 629 -22.48 26.43 0.66
CA LEU A 629 -21.70 26.02 -0.49
C LEU A 629 -22.01 26.87 -1.73
N ALA A 630 -23.29 27.08 -2.06
CA ALA A 630 -23.68 27.94 -3.19
C ALA A 630 -23.15 29.38 -3.02
N GLU A 631 -23.27 29.97 -1.82
CA GLU A 631 -22.71 31.29 -1.52
C GLU A 631 -21.17 31.33 -1.66
N ALA A 632 -20.47 30.27 -1.23
CA ALA A 632 -19.03 30.14 -1.37
C ALA A 632 -18.55 29.97 -2.84
N PHE A 633 -19.37 29.38 -3.71
CA PHE A 633 -19.13 29.31 -5.16
C PHE A 633 -19.40 30.65 -5.86
N LEU A 634 -20.53 31.30 -5.58
CA LEU A 634 -20.86 32.63 -6.12
C LEU A 634 -19.79 33.67 -5.78
N LYS A 635 -19.28 33.62 -4.55
CA LYS A 635 -18.18 34.49 -4.08
C LYS A 635 -16.83 34.18 -4.75
N ALA A 636 -16.60 32.95 -5.19
CA ALA A 636 -15.37 32.54 -5.88
C ALA A 636 -15.41 32.82 -7.39
N GLY A 637 -16.60 32.79 -7.99
CA GLY A 637 -16.79 32.95 -9.43
C GLY A 637 -16.46 31.67 -10.24
N PRO A 638 -16.63 31.73 -11.57
CA PRO A 638 -16.36 30.58 -12.45
C PRO A 638 -14.86 30.30 -12.51
N THR A 639 -14.50 29.01 -12.44
CA THR A 639 -13.13 28.51 -12.59
C THR A 639 -12.90 27.81 -13.94
N ALA A 640 -13.87 27.89 -14.86
CA ALA A 640 -13.75 27.44 -16.24
C ALA A 640 -12.57 28.10 -16.97
N VAL A 641 -11.78 27.30 -17.69
CA VAL A 641 -10.70 27.81 -18.55
C VAL A 641 -11.31 28.34 -19.86
N PRO A 642 -11.13 29.63 -20.21
CA PRO A 642 -11.76 30.22 -21.39
C PRO A 642 -11.41 29.51 -22.70
N GLY A 643 -12.40 29.38 -23.60
CA GLY A 643 -12.25 28.78 -24.93
C GLY A 643 -12.63 27.30 -25.05
N TRP A 644 -13.28 26.71 -24.03
CA TRP A 644 -13.71 25.30 -24.01
C TRP A 644 -15.25 25.21 -23.97
N SER A 645 -15.89 24.65 -25.01
CA SER A 645 -17.37 24.65 -25.15
C SER A 645 -17.98 23.24 -25.32
N LEU A 646 -19.27 23.11 -24.95
CA LEU A 646 -19.93 21.84 -24.65
C LEU A 646 -20.38 21.00 -25.87
N ALA A 647 -20.11 21.41 -27.11
CA ALA A 647 -20.56 20.69 -28.30
C ALA A 647 -19.84 19.32 -28.52
N ARG A 648 -18.71 19.12 -27.84
CA ARG A 648 -17.69 18.11 -28.13
C ARG A 648 -17.58 17.01 -27.06
N ALA A 649 -18.74 16.48 -26.65
CA ALA A 649 -18.86 15.43 -25.63
C ALA A 649 -20.27 14.78 -25.60
N ARG A 650 -20.89 14.52 -26.76
CA ARG A 650 -22.12 13.69 -26.82
C ARG A 650 -21.76 12.26 -27.18
N GLY A 651 -21.61 11.42 -26.16
CA GLY A 651 -21.33 10.00 -26.32
C GLY A 651 -21.05 9.30 -25.00
N GLU A 652 -21.90 8.32 -24.65
CA GLU A 652 -21.73 7.46 -23.47
C GLU A 652 -20.71 6.33 -23.74
N ILE A 653 -20.70 5.31 -22.88
CA ILE A 653 -19.98 4.03 -23.00
C ILE A 653 -18.49 4.09 -22.63
N GLY A 654 -18.14 3.47 -21.51
CA GLY A 654 -16.75 3.24 -21.09
C GLY A 654 -16.22 1.84 -21.42
N HIS A 655 -15.01 1.75 -21.98
CA HIS A 655 -14.19 0.53 -22.04
C HIS A 655 -12.71 0.86 -21.78
N LYS A 656 -11.85 -0.16 -21.57
CA LYS A 656 -10.47 0.00 -21.07
C LYS A 656 -9.59 0.88 -21.97
N PRO A 657 -8.92 1.93 -21.44
CA PRO A 657 -7.86 2.61 -22.16
C PRO A 657 -6.59 1.73 -22.28
N PRO A 658 -5.83 1.77 -23.39
CA PRO A 658 -4.61 0.98 -23.57
C PRO A 658 -3.41 1.45 -22.73
N LYS A 659 -2.40 0.58 -22.57
CA LYS A 659 -1.15 0.93 -21.86
C LYS A 659 -0.40 2.10 -22.54
N PRO A 660 0.24 2.99 -21.78
CA PRO A 660 1.03 4.09 -22.33
C PRO A 660 2.40 3.64 -22.82
N ALA A 661 2.90 4.30 -23.87
CA ALA A 661 4.30 4.26 -24.31
C ALA A 661 4.72 5.68 -24.73
N PRO A 662 5.90 6.19 -24.30
CA PRO A 662 6.40 7.48 -24.73
C PRO A 662 6.96 7.41 -26.17
N PHE A 663 7.16 8.58 -26.77
CA PHE A 663 7.88 8.74 -28.03
C PHE A 663 8.65 10.05 -28.01
N VAL A 664 9.96 9.98 -28.22
CA VAL A 664 10.90 11.08 -28.50
C VAL A 664 11.83 10.54 -29.59
N GLY A 665 12.24 11.39 -30.53
CA GLY A 665 13.17 11.03 -31.59
C GLY A 665 14.18 12.14 -31.83
N VAL A 666 15.43 11.91 -31.44
CA VAL A 666 16.54 12.87 -31.62
C VAL A 666 17.42 12.40 -32.78
N ILE A 667 17.68 13.28 -33.75
CA ILE A 667 18.56 12.98 -34.88
C ILE A 667 20.01 13.32 -34.51
N SER A 668 20.85 12.30 -34.47
CA SER A 668 22.31 12.38 -34.31
C SER A 668 22.94 11.25 -35.12
N MET A 669 24.05 11.48 -35.83
CA MET A 669 24.56 10.52 -36.83
C MET A 669 26.09 10.32 -36.83
N HIS A 670 26.54 9.09 -36.57
CA HIS A 670 27.61 8.34 -37.28
C HIS A 670 27.84 6.94 -36.64
N LYS A 671 28.19 5.82 -37.34
CA LYS A 671 27.95 5.42 -38.75
C LYS A 671 28.34 3.94 -39.02
N CYS A 672 27.69 3.33 -40.01
CA CYS A 672 28.14 2.23 -40.90
C CYS A 672 27.93 0.76 -40.46
N GLY A 673 27.18 0.01 -41.27
CA GLY A 673 27.06 -1.46 -41.22
C GLY A 673 25.71 -1.97 -41.71
N SER A 674 25.69 -2.66 -42.87
CA SER A 674 24.58 -3.48 -43.44
C SER A 674 23.12 -3.02 -43.26
N GLN A 675 22.55 -2.47 -44.35
CA GLN A 675 21.12 -2.45 -44.80
C GLN A 675 19.98 -2.56 -43.75
N THR A 676 18.93 -1.72 -43.76
CA THR A 676 18.22 -1.13 -44.93
C THR A 676 17.74 0.31 -44.64
N ALA A 677 17.24 0.99 -45.68
CA ALA A 677 16.89 2.43 -45.80
C ALA A 677 18.11 3.35 -46.03
N TYR A 678 18.08 4.08 -47.14
CA TYR A 678 19.26 4.64 -47.80
C TYR A 678 19.65 6.04 -47.31
N TRP A 679 20.85 6.17 -46.74
CA TRP A 679 21.52 7.45 -46.48
C TRP A 679 23.04 7.28 -46.66
N THR A 680 23.62 7.84 -47.73
CA THR A 680 25.02 7.55 -48.14
C THR A 680 25.83 8.78 -48.54
N ALA A 681 26.78 9.17 -47.69
CA ALA A 681 27.95 9.95 -48.11
C ALA A 681 29.19 9.62 -47.24
N LYS A 682 30.37 9.95 -47.76
CA LYS A 682 31.65 9.95 -47.03
C LYS A 682 32.07 11.40 -46.81
N GLY A 683 32.38 11.76 -45.57
CA GLY A 683 32.83 13.06 -45.11
C GLY A 683 33.07 12.94 -43.60
N SER A 684 34.08 13.62 -43.05
CA SER A 684 34.63 13.26 -41.74
C SER A 684 34.96 14.46 -40.87
N PHE A 685 34.55 14.38 -39.60
CA PHE A 685 35.09 15.20 -38.49
C PHE A 685 35.45 14.26 -37.32
N PRO A 686 36.52 14.52 -36.54
CA PRO A 686 36.92 13.62 -35.46
C PRO A 686 36.10 13.84 -34.18
N GLY A 687 35.90 12.80 -33.35
CA GLY A 687 35.69 12.98 -31.90
C GLY A 687 34.47 12.35 -31.20
N CYS A 688 33.83 11.27 -31.68
CA CYS A 688 32.83 10.55 -30.84
C CYS A 688 32.54 9.09 -31.23
N LEU A 689 31.84 8.36 -30.34
CA LEU A 689 31.80 6.89 -30.27
C LEU A 689 30.42 6.38 -29.76
N VAL A 690 29.82 5.36 -30.42
CA VAL A 690 28.60 4.63 -29.99
C VAL A 690 28.70 3.15 -30.44
N ARG A 691 27.92 2.22 -29.84
CA ARG A 691 27.97 0.75 -30.08
C ARG A 691 26.60 0.16 -30.49
N HIS A 692 26.61 -0.96 -31.23
CA HIS A 692 25.45 -1.56 -31.93
C HIS A 692 24.59 -2.58 -31.12
N ALA A 693 23.35 -2.80 -31.58
CA ALA A 693 22.53 -4.01 -31.39
C ALA A 693 21.56 -4.20 -32.60
N HIS A 694 21.02 -5.41 -32.83
CA HIS A 694 20.15 -5.76 -33.98
C HIS A 694 18.67 -5.96 -33.60
N GLY A 695 17.74 -5.69 -34.52
CA GLY A 695 16.32 -6.07 -34.41
C GLY A 695 15.40 -5.40 -35.45
N LEU A 696 14.36 -6.10 -35.92
CA LEU A 696 13.41 -5.62 -36.93
C LEU A 696 12.35 -4.65 -36.34
N SER A 697 12.58 -3.34 -36.43
CA SER A 697 11.55 -2.28 -36.50
C SER A 697 12.20 -0.89 -36.67
N THR A 698 11.42 0.17 -36.85
CA THR A 698 11.92 1.55 -37.02
C THR A 698 12.74 2.02 -35.81
N PHE A 699 13.91 2.63 -36.09
CA PHE A 699 14.80 3.15 -35.05
C PHE A 699 14.14 4.28 -34.23
N HIS A 700 13.88 4.03 -32.95
CA HIS A 700 13.42 5.04 -31.99
C HIS A 700 14.40 5.13 -30.82
N VAL A 701 15.23 6.17 -30.81
CA VAL A 701 16.13 6.45 -29.68
C VAL A 701 15.39 7.30 -28.65
N GLN A 702 14.68 6.63 -27.73
CA GLN A 702 14.10 7.27 -26.55
C GLN A 702 15.21 7.68 -25.58
N VAL A 703 15.37 8.99 -25.37
CA VAL A 703 16.26 9.58 -24.37
C VAL A 703 15.44 10.56 -23.53
N THR A 704 15.54 10.52 -22.20
CA THR A 704 14.83 11.49 -21.36
C THR A 704 15.50 12.86 -21.42
N PRO A 705 14.78 13.98 -21.21
CA PRO A 705 15.37 15.31 -21.19
C PRO A 705 16.59 15.44 -20.25
N SER A 706 16.50 14.85 -19.07
CA SER A 706 17.60 14.75 -18.10
C SER A 706 18.84 14.03 -18.65
N LYS A 707 18.65 12.97 -19.44
CA LYS A 707 19.75 12.20 -20.05
C LYS A 707 20.33 12.93 -21.27
N LEU A 708 19.54 13.74 -21.98
CA LEU A 708 20.06 14.69 -22.98
C LEU A 708 20.94 15.77 -22.33
N GLN A 709 20.49 16.39 -21.24
CA GLN A 709 21.26 17.39 -20.50
C GLN A 709 22.60 16.81 -19.99
N GLU A 710 22.59 15.59 -19.45
CA GLU A 710 23.80 14.86 -19.04
C GLU A 710 24.79 14.64 -20.21
N ILE A 711 24.29 14.21 -21.38
CA ILE A 711 25.10 14.00 -22.60
C ILE A 711 25.66 15.33 -23.14
N VAL A 712 24.88 16.40 -23.14
CA VAL A 712 25.30 17.74 -23.57
C VAL A 712 26.39 18.30 -22.64
N ALA A 713 26.17 18.28 -21.33
CA ALA A 713 27.14 18.75 -20.34
C ALA A 713 28.46 17.96 -20.40
N THR A 714 28.38 16.64 -20.53
CA THR A 714 29.57 15.77 -20.63
C THR A 714 30.37 16.07 -21.90
N ARG A 715 29.71 16.38 -23.03
CA ARG A 715 30.42 16.82 -24.24
C ARG A 715 31.07 18.19 -24.10
N MET A 716 30.40 19.16 -23.48
CA MET A 716 30.96 20.50 -23.24
C MET A 716 32.19 20.46 -22.32
N ALA A 717 32.26 19.48 -21.41
CA ALA A 717 33.44 19.24 -20.57
C ALA A 717 34.60 18.52 -21.30
N CYS A 718 34.32 17.76 -22.37
CA CYS A 718 35.34 16.97 -23.09
C CYS A 718 35.91 17.65 -24.35
N ALA A 719 35.25 18.67 -24.89
CA ALA A 719 35.73 19.44 -26.03
C ALA A 719 36.18 20.84 -25.59
N ASN A 720 37.46 21.16 -25.76
CA ASN A 720 37.99 22.52 -25.59
C ASN A 720 37.52 23.42 -26.75
N SER A 721 36.22 23.70 -26.78
CA SER A 721 35.49 24.37 -27.87
C SER A 721 34.44 25.30 -27.27
N SER A 722 34.54 26.59 -27.59
CA SER A 722 33.52 27.60 -27.23
C SER A 722 32.22 27.50 -28.03
N ALA A 723 32.17 26.67 -29.08
CA ALA A 723 30.97 26.49 -29.89
C ALA A 723 29.93 25.60 -29.18
N LYS A 724 28.74 26.15 -28.93
CA LYS A 724 27.57 25.42 -28.40
C LYS A 724 27.17 24.26 -29.34
N PRO A 725 26.77 23.10 -28.80
CA PRO A 725 26.28 21.99 -29.61
C PRO A 725 25.01 22.37 -30.38
N VAL A 726 24.82 21.72 -31.52
CA VAL A 726 23.67 21.93 -32.42
C VAL A 726 22.70 20.77 -32.28
N ILE A 727 21.43 21.09 -32.02
CA ILE A 727 20.30 20.16 -32.01
C ILE A 727 19.40 20.48 -33.20
N ILE A 728 19.13 19.50 -34.06
CA ILE A 728 18.11 19.60 -35.10
C ILE A 728 16.94 18.69 -34.67
N THR A 729 15.77 19.30 -34.49
CA THR A 729 14.53 18.60 -34.15
C THR A 729 13.45 18.87 -35.20
N LEU A 730 12.51 17.95 -35.35
CA LEU A 730 11.46 17.98 -36.36
C LEU A 730 10.10 18.11 -35.68
N THR A 731 9.30 19.09 -36.12
CA THR A 731 7.88 19.16 -35.80
C THR A 731 7.05 18.79 -37.03
N ARG A 732 5.85 18.25 -36.82
CA ARG A 732 4.89 17.90 -37.89
C ARG A 732 3.53 18.47 -37.49
N GLU A 733 2.72 18.85 -38.47
CA GLU A 733 1.39 19.38 -38.24
C GLU A 733 0.57 18.38 -37.37
N PRO A 734 0.08 18.78 -36.17
CA PRO A 734 -0.44 17.82 -35.19
C PRO A 734 -1.71 17.07 -35.60
N LEU A 735 -2.53 17.59 -36.51
CA LEU A 735 -3.70 16.88 -37.03
C LEU A 735 -3.27 15.75 -37.97
N ALA A 736 -2.25 15.96 -38.80
CA ALA A 736 -1.60 14.93 -39.60
C ALA A 736 -0.87 13.89 -38.70
N VAL A 737 -0.24 14.31 -37.60
CA VAL A 737 0.29 13.37 -36.59
C VAL A 737 -0.85 12.58 -35.93
N LEU A 738 -1.96 13.23 -35.55
CA LEU A 738 -3.12 12.57 -34.93
C LEU A 738 -3.79 11.55 -35.87
N ARG A 739 -4.06 11.94 -37.13
CA ARG A 739 -4.65 11.07 -38.17
C ARG A 739 -3.74 9.86 -38.44
N SER A 740 -2.43 10.08 -38.57
CA SER A 740 -1.42 9.02 -38.76
C SER A 740 -1.24 8.12 -37.52
N ALA A 741 -1.22 8.69 -36.31
CA ALA A 741 -1.03 7.95 -35.07
C ALA A 741 -2.26 7.10 -34.68
N LEU A 742 -3.48 7.56 -35.00
CA LEU A 742 -4.68 6.72 -34.86
C LEU A 742 -4.56 5.49 -35.77
N PHE A 743 -4.27 5.71 -37.07
CA PHE A 743 -4.20 4.63 -38.05
C PHE A 743 -3.11 3.61 -37.72
N HIS A 744 -1.88 4.03 -37.41
CA HIS A 744 -0.79 3.09 -37.10
C HIS A 744 -0.97 2.35 -35.78
N LYS A 745 -1.64 2.94 -34.78
CA LYS A 745 -1.80 2.33 -33.45
C LYS A 745 -3.11 1.56 -33.28
N TYR A 746 -4.13 1.87 -34.09
CA TYR A 746 -5.49 1.34 -33.97
C TYR A 746 -6.13 1.03 -35.34
N GLY A 747 -5.33 0.72 -36.36
CA GLY A 747 -5.81 0.44 -37.73
C GLY A 747 -6.84 -0.69 -37.83
N GLU A 748 -6.87 -1.61 -36.86
CA GLU A 748 -7.96 -2.58 -36.71
C GLU A 748 -9.30 -1.88 -36.47
N LYS A 749 -9.40 -0.97 -35.50
CA LYS A 749 -10.62 -0.17 -35.28
C LYS A 749 -11.00 0.74 -36.44
N VAL A 750 -10.01 1.23 -37.20
CA VAL A 750 -10.27 2.01 -38.42
C VAL A 750 -10.92 1.11 -39.49
N ARG A 751 -10.43 -0.12 -39.65
CA ARG A 751 -11.07 -1.12 -40.52
C ARG A 751 -12.43 -1.57 -40.00
N ASP A 752 -12.61 -1.77 -38.70
CA ASP A 752 -13.90 -2.12 -38.09
C ASP A 752 -14.97 -1.07 -38.38
N TYR A 753 -14.60 0.21 -38.28
CA TYR A 753 -15.46 1.34 -38.64
C TYR A 753 -15.85 1.28 -40.14
N PHE A 754 -14.88 1.13 -41.04
CA PHE A 754 -15.14 1.03 -42.49
C PHE A 754 -15.78 -0.28 -42.96
N ALA A 755 -15.78 -1.32 -42.13
CA ALA A 755 -16.49 -2.57 -42.33
C ALA A 755 -17.90 -2.57 -41.68
N GLY A 756 -18.25 -1.54 -40.92
CA GLY A 756 -19.53 -1.42 -40.22
C GLY A 756 -19.65 -2.29 -38.95
N SER A 757 -18.59 -2.96 -38.51
CA SER A 757 -18.58 -3.73 -37.25
C SER A 757 -18.44 -2.83 -36.01
N LEU A 758 -18.03 -1.57 -36.19
CA LEU A 758 -17.99 -0.54 -35.16
C LEU A 758 -18.82 0.67 -35.59
N SER A 759 -19.82 1.07 -34.79
CA SER A 759 -20.69 2.21 -35.13
C SER A 759 -19.93 3.54 -35.10
N ALA A 760 -20.35 4.51 -35.92
CA ALA A 760 -19.73 5.84 -36.00
C ALA A 760 -19.57 6.48 -34.61
N GLN A 761 -20.65 6.60 -33.84
CA GLN A 761 -20.64 7.09 -32.46
C GLN A 761 -19.60 6.36 -31.57
N SER A 762 -19.42 5.05 -31.73
CA SER A 762 -18.45 4.27 -30.93
C SER A 762 -17.00 4.50 -31.39
N PHE A 763 -16.79 4.77 -32.67
CA PHE A 763 -15.49 5.14 -33.22
C PHE A 763 -15.13 6.58 -32.84
N ASP A 764 -16.09 7.51 -32.91
CA ASP A 764 -15.94 8.92 -32.54
C ASP A 764 -15.66 9.08 -31.05
N ASN A 765 -16.42 8.45 -30.15
CA ASN A 765 -16.14 8.48 -28.70
C ASN A 765 -14.72 7.96 -28.38
N PHE A 766 -14.26 6.93 -29.12
CA PHE A 766 -12.91 6.40 -29.00
C PHE A 766 -11.85 7.36 -29.56
N PHE A 767 -12.13 8.00 -30.70
CA PHE A 767 -11.26 9.00 -31.31
C PHE A 767 -11.14 10.25 -30.44
N GLU A 768 -12.23 10.76 -29.86
CA GLU A 768 -12.22 11.88 -28.91
C GLU A 768 -11.36 11.59 -27.68
N GLN A 769 -11.50 10.40 -27.07
CA GLN A 769 -10.66 9.99 -25.92
C GLN A 769 -9.18 9.93 -26.29
N PHE A 770 -8.84 9.37 -27.45
CA PHE A 770 -7.46 9.34 -27.95
C PHE A 770 -6.94 10.75 -28.24
N ALA A 771 -7.71 11.56 -28.96
CA ALA A 771 -7.38 12.92 -29.33
C ALA A 771 -7.21 13.84 -28.13
N CYS A 772 -8.04 13.72 -27.08
CA CYS A 772 -7.87 14.49 -25.84
C CYS A 772 -6.57 14.12 -25.12
N SER A 773 -6.23 12.83 -25.05
CA SER A 773 -4.96 12.35 -24.47
C SER A 773 -3.73 12.84 -25.26
N PHE A 774 -3.89 13.00 -26.57
CA PHE A 774 -2.89 13.50 -27.51
C PHE A 774 -2.73 15.03 -27.39
N VAL A 775 -3.85 15.77 -27.45
CA VAL A 775 -3.94 17.23 -27.29
C VAL A 775 -3.27 17.69 -26.00
N LEU A 776 -3.58 17.07 -24.87
CA LEU A 776 -2.99 17.42 -23.57
C LEU A 776 -1.47 17.14 -23.50
N ARG A 777 -0.97 16.15 -24.25
CA ARG A 777 0.47 15.87 -24.36
C ARG A 777 1.20 16.90 -25.22
N PHE A 778 0.59 17.36 -26.31
CA PHE A 778 1.24 18.27 -27.26
C PHE A 778 1.06 19.76 -26.95
N ARG A 779 0.08 20.18 -26.13
CA ARG A 779 -0.20 21.59 -25.80
C ARG A 779 1.06 22.40 -25.43
N ASN A 780 1.94 21.84 -24.60
CA ASN A 780 3.15 22.48 -24.08
C ASN A 780 4.43 21.76 -24.60
N TYR A 781 4.45 21.36 -25.87
CA TYR A 781 5.53 20.55 -26.43
C TYR A 781 6.90 21.26 -26.44
N PHE A 782 7.01 22.45 -27.05
CA PHE A 782 8.28 23.19 -27.10
C PHE A 782 8.72 23.68 -25.72
N ASP A 783 7.80 24.07 -24.85
CA ASP A 783 8.08 24.37 -23.44
C ASP A 783 8.86 23.21 -22.79
N ARG A 784 8.26 22.01 -22.74
CA ARG A 784 8.79 20.87 -21.98
C ARG A 784 10.00 20.18 -22.61
N GLU A 785 10.11 20.20 -23.94
CA GLU A 785 11.10 19.41 -24.68
C GLU A 785 12.22 20.29 -25.29
N ILE A 786 12.06 21.63 -25.28
CA ILE A 786 13.04 22.57 -25.86
C ILE A 786 13.41 23.72 -24.90
N ARG A 787 12.43 24.49 -24.39
CA ARG A 787 12.72 25.65 -23.53
C ARG A 787 13.26 25.20 -22.17
N ASP A 788 12.54 24.33 -21.50
CA ASP A 788 12.89 23.78 -20.18
C ASP A 788 14.16 22.88 -20.25
N VAL A 789 14.59 22.49 -21.47
CA VAL A 789 15.71 21.55 -21.70
C VAL A 789 17.00 22.26 -22.13
N PHE A 790 16.91 23.26 -23.01
CA PHE A 790 18.06 23.94 -23.64
C PHE A 790 18.10 25.46 -23.43
N GLY A 791 17.04 26.07 -22.88
CA GLY A 791 16.90 27.52 -22.75
C GLY A 791 16.42 28.24 -24.02
N VAL A 792 15.87 27.53 -25.01
CA VAL A 792 15.34 28.14 -26.24
C VAL A 792 13.82 28.27 -26.17
N ASP A 793 13.29 29.49 -26.01
CA ASP A 793 11.86 29.73 -26.23
C ASP A 793 11.57 29.89 -27.72
N VAL A 794 11.16 28.79 -28.34
CA VAL A 794 10.78 28.71 -29.76
C VAL A 794 9.68 29.71 -30.13
N LEU A 795 8.77 30.06 -29.21
CA LEU A 795 7.63 30.94 -29.48
C LEU A 795 8.04 32.41 -29.62
N SER A 796 9.22 32.77 -29.09
CA SER A 796 9.81 34.11 -29.17
C SER A 796 10.61 34.37 -30.46
N LEU A 797 10.86 33.33 -31.25
CA LEU A 797 11.64 33.43 -32.48
C LEU A 797 10.82 34.11 -33.60
N PRO A 798 11.45 34.58 -34.68
CA PRO A 798 10.73 34.99 -35.90
C PRO A 798 9.90 33.83 -36.46
N SER A 799 8.80 34.14 -37.14
CA SER A 799 7.95 33.12 -37.80
C SER A 799 8.76 32.28 -38.80
N PRO A 800 8.54 30.95 -38.87
CA PRO A 800 9.16 30.08 -39.88
C PRO A 800 8.63 30.30 -41.30
N GLU A 801 7.76 31.27 -41.58
CA GLU A 801 7.24 31.49 -42.93
C GLU A 801 8.06 32.54 -43.70
N PRO A 802 8.49 32.29 -44.95
CA PRO A 802 8.34 31.07 -45.76
C PRO A 802 9.47 30.04 -45.54
N ALA A 803 10.40 30.28 -44.61
CA ALA A 803 11.62 29.51 -44.42
C ALA A 803 11.42 28.00 -44.19
N GLY A 804 10.34 27.58 -43.52
CA GLY A 804 10.04 26.19 -43.14
C GLY A 804 10.71 25.71 -41.85
N TYR A 805 11.41 26.59 -41.14
CA TYR A 805 12.14 26.29 -39.91
C TYR A 805 12.36 27.55 -39.06
N VAL A 806 12.73 27.36 -37.79
CA VAL A 806 13.31 28.40 -36.92
C VAL A 806 14.62 27.91 -36.30
N ILE A 807 15.53 28.84 -35.97
CA ILE A 807 16.77 28.56 -35.23
C ILE A 807 16.82 29.51 -34.04
N GLY A 808 16.96 28.95 -32.83
CA GLY A 808 17.17 29.71 -31.60
C GLY A 808 18.48 29.30 -30.92
N GLU A 809 19.08 30.23 -30.19
CA GLU A 809 20.27 29.96 -29.38
C GLU A 809 19.92 30.08 -27.90
N GLY A 810 20.07 28.97 -27.16
CA GLY A 810 19.88 28.90 -25.72
C GLY A 810 21.21 28.82 -24.99
N GLU A 811 21.16 28.56 -23.68
CA GLU A 811 22.35 28.46 -22.84
C GLU A 811 23.16 27.20 -23.18
N LEU A 812 22.48 26.07 -23.34
CA LEU A 812 23.11 24.74 -23.50
C LEU A 812 23.29 24.28 -24.94
N ALA A 813 22.53 24.84 -25.90
CA ALA A 813 22.58 24.44 -27.31
C ALA A 813 22.02 25.52 -28.24
N ARG A 814 22.40 25.46 -29.52
CA ARG A 814 21.61 26.04 -30.61
C ARG A 814 20.61 25.00 -31.10
N VAL A 815 19.33 25.35 -31.14
CA VAL A 815 18.24 24.43 -31.53
C VAL A 815 17.60 24.93 -32.82
N ALA A 816 17.60 24.07 -33.83
CA ALA A 816 16.84 24.28 -35.07
C ALA A 816 15.59 23.38 -35.05
N VAL A 817 14.42 24.00 -35.24
CA VAL A 817 13.13 23.31 -35.33
C VAL A 817 12.65 23.39 -36.77
N ILE A 818 12.63 22.26 -37.47
CA ILE A 818 12.23 22.17 -38.88
C ILE A 818 10.81 21.60 -38.99
N ARG A 819 9.97 22.17 -39.85
CA ARG A 819 8.67 21.56 -40.22
C ARG A 819 8.93 20.34 -41.10
N LEU A 820 8.41 19.18 -40.73
CA LEU A 820 8.63 17.90 -41.44
C LEU A 820 8.15 17.99 -42.90
N GLU A 821 7.09 18.78 -43.13
CA GLU A 821 6.53 19.10 -44.43
C GLU A 821 7.49 19.88 -45.35
N ASP A 822 8.45 20.60 -44.76
CA ASP A 822 9.48 21.40 -45.44
C ASP A 822 10.87 20.74 -45.42
N PHE A 823 11.08 19.68 -44.61
CA PHE A 823 12.40 19.08 -44.35
C PHE A 823 13.21 18.78 -45.62
N ASN A 824 12.57 18.23 -46.66
CA ASN A 824 13.22 17.90 -47.93
C ASN A 824 13.75 19.13 -48.69
N ARG A 825 13.10 20.28 -48.52
CA ARG A 825 13.48 21.58 -49.10
C ARG A 825 14.58 22.26 -48.30
N VAL A 826 14.42 22.29 -46.97
CA VAL A 826 15.16 23.25 -46.12
C VAL A 826 16.35 22.66 -45.36
N TYR A 827 16.44 21.32 -45.22
CA TYR A 827 17.53 20.67 -44.48
C TYR A 827 18.93 21.15 -44.90
N ALA A 828 19.19 21.27 -46.21
CA ALA A 828 20.48 21.69 -46.74
C ALA A 828 20.78 23.19 -46.52
N GLU A 829 19.76 24.00 -46.25
CA GLU A 829 19.87 25.41 -45.89
C GLU A 829 20.14 25.54 -44.39
N VAL A 830 19.31 24.88 -43.57
CA VAL A 830 19.44 24.82 -42.10
C VAL A 830 20.80 24.29 -41.68
N TYR A 831 21.31 23.24 -42.32
CA TYR A 831 22.63 22.67 -42.00
C TYR A 831 23.77 23.68 -42.22
N ARG A 832 23.67 24.51 -43.27
CA ARG A 832 24.63 25.60 -43.56
C ARG A 832 24.47 26.78 -42.61
N ALA A 833 23.25 27.18 -42.30
CA ALA A 833 22.96 28.22 -41.29
C ALA A 833 23.50 27.83 -39.89
N LEU A 834 23.58 26.53 -39.61
CA LEU A 834 24.19 25.97 -38.40
C LEU A 834 25.72 25.79 -38.51
N GLY A 835 26.36 26.18 -39.62
CA GLY A 835 27.81 26.18 -39.79
C GLY A 835 28.42 24.85 -40.23
N GLY A 836 27.62 23.93 -40.78
CA GLY A 836 28.09 22.66 -41.34
C GLY A 836 27.78 22.53 -42.84
N GLU A 837 28.44 21.58 -43.51
CA GLU A 837 28.11 21.22 -44.89
C GLU A 837 27.15 20.01 -44.93
N PRO A 838 25.97 20.11 -45.59
CA PRO A 838 24.98 19.03 -45.58
C PRO A 838 25.50 17.80 -46.34
N PRO A 839 25.68 16.64 -45.67
CA PRO A 839 26.43 15.53 -46.25
C PRO A 839 25.68 14.79 -47.37
N ILE A 840 24.36 14.92 -47.43
CA ILE A 840 23.44 14.18 -48.32
C ILE A 840 22.17 14.98 -48.57
N GLN A 841 21.51 14.76 -49.72
CA GLN A 841 20.17 15.26 -49.96
C GLN A 841 19.12 14.33 -49.30
N PRO A 842 18.14 14.86 -48.55
CA PRO A 842 17.20 14.05 -47.79
C PRO A 842 15.97 13.58 -48.56
N VAL A 843 15.42 12.44 -48.13
CA VAL A 843 14.13 11.91 -48.60
C VAL A 843 13.26 11.50 -47.41
N CYS A 844 12.49 12.46 -46.89
CA CYS A 844 11.33 12.18 -46.05
C CYS A 844 10.12 11.82 -46.95
N ARG A 845 9.45 10.71 -46.63
CA ARG A 845 8.17 10.26 -47.19
C ARG A 845 7.34 9.67 -46.06
N ASN A 846 6.02 9.78 -46.12
CA ASN A 846 5.12 9.18 -45.14
C ASN A 846 4.93 7.69 -45.47
N VAL A 847 5.23 6.79 -44.54
CA VAL A 847 5.17 5.34 -44.77
C VAL A 847 3.74 4.77 -44.91
N ALA A 848 2.72 5.61 -44.70
CA ALA A 848 1.32 5.27 -44.94
C ALA A 848 0.78 5.76 -46.30
N GLU A 849 1.51 6.61 -47.03
CA GLU A 849 1.06 7.09 -48.34
C GLU A 849 1.02 5.94 -49.36
N GLY A 850 -0.11 5.79 -50.04
CA GLY A 850 -0.37 4.67 -50.95
C GLY A 850 -0.88 3.38 -50.26
N ASN A 851 -1.13 3.38 -48.94
CA ASN A 851 -1.93 2.33 -48.31
C ASN A 851 -3.42 2.62 -48.56
N PRO A 852 -4.19 1.72 -49.22
CA PRO A 852 -5.60 1.97 -49.54
C PRO A 852 -6.48 2.30 -48.33
N ASP A 853 -6.29 1.59 -47.21
CA ASP A 853 -7.04 1.84 -45.98
C ASP A 853 -6.72 3.23 -45.39
N TYR A 854 -5.47 3.71 -45.57
CA TYR A 854 -5.05 5.02 -45.05
C TYR A 854 -5.53 6.18 -45.92
N GLU A 855 -5.42 6.08 -47.25
CA GLU A 855 -5.95 7.12 -48.14
C GLU A 855 -7.49 7.16 -48.06
N ARG A 856 -8.15 6.00 -47.91
CA ARG A 856 -9.59 5.92 -47.62
C ARG A 856 -9.93 6.58 -46.29
N PHE A 857 -9.22 6.24 -45.20
CA PHE A 857 -9.41 6.89 -43.90
C PHE A 857 -9.22 8.41 -43.97
N LYS A 858 -8.19 8.86 -44.68
CA LYS A 858 -7.86 10.28 -44.85
C LYS A 858 -8.91 11.05 -45.65
N ALA A 859 -9.58 10.40 -46.60
CA ALA A 859 -10.62 11.01 -47.45
C ALA A 859 -12.03 10.92 -46.86
N GLU A 860 -12.39 9.81 -46.19
CA GLU A 860 -13.74 9.57 -45.67
C GLU A 860 -13.95 10.00 -44.21
N TYR A 861 -12.89 10.13 -43.39
CA TYR A 861 -13.03 10.51 -41.98
C TYR A 861 -12.54 11.93 -41.68
N ALA A 862 -13.50 12.81 -41.38
CA ALA A 862 -13.23 14.17 -40.92
C ALA A 862 -12.91 14.20 -39.42
N ILE A 863 -11.80 14.83 -39.04
CA ILE A 863 -11.50 15.14 -37.64
C ILE A 863 -12.49 16.19 -37.15
N ALA A 864 -13.14 15.96 -36.00
CA ALA A 864 -14.14 16.86 -35.42
C ALA A 864 -13.65 18.34 -35.41
N PRO A 865 -14.44 19.31 -35.92
CA PRO A 865 -14.01 20.69 -36.11
C PRO A 865 -13.45 21.37 -34.85
N GLU A 866 -13.93 20.95 -33.68
CA GLU A 866 -13.54 21.47 -32.39
C GLU A 866 -12.18 20.90 -31.95
N ILE A 867 -11.85 19.66 -32.30
CA ILE A 867 -10.50 19.09 -32.14
C ILE A 867 -9.51 19.87 -33.02
N VAL A 868 -9.89 20.15 -34.28
CA VAL A 868 -9.13 21.02 -35.18
C VAL A 868 -8.91 22.40 -34.55
N ALA A 869 -9.96 23.05 -34.02
CA ALA A 869 -9.87 24.35 -33.37
C ALA A 869 -9.00 24.34 -32.09
N ALA A 870 -9.07 23.27 -31.28
CA ALA A 870 -8.27 23.14 -30.05
C ALA A 870 -6.78 22.88 -30.35
N VAL A 871 -6.46 22.16 -31.41
CA VAL A 871 -5.07 22.01 -31.87
C VAL A 871 -4.54 23.34 -32.44
N ARG A 872 -5.36 24.05 -33.23
CA ARG A 872 -5.06 25.40 -33.75
C ARG A 872 -5.01 26.49 -32.67
N SER A 873 -5.39 26.21 -31.43
CA SER A 873 -5.26 27.15 -30.31
C SER A 873 -3.91 27.04 -29.59
N PHE A 874 -3.10 26.00 -29.84
CA PHE A 874 -1.78 25.88 -29.23
C PHE A 874 -0.88 27.05 -29.68
N PRO A 875 -0.18 27.74 -28.76
CA PRO A 875 0.74 28.82 -29.12
C PRO A 875 1.78 28.40 -30.16
N TRP A 876 2.32 27.18 -30.00
CA TRP A 876 3.31 26.63 -30.90
C TRP A 876 2.74 26.22 -32.27
N TYR A 877 1.48 25.80 -32.34
CA TYR A 877 0.81 25.55 -33.62
C TYR A 877 0.74 26.85 -34.40
N ARG A 878 0.21 27.93 -33.78
CA ARG A 878 0.06 29.24 -34.41
C ARG A 878 1.39 29.84 -34.85
N HIS A 879 2.45 29.60 -34.08
CA HIS A 879 3.81 30.01 -34.43
C HIS A 879 4.36 29.20 -35.62
N MET A 880 4.27 27.86 -35.62
CA MET A 880 4.86 27.03 -36.69
C MET A 880 4.01 26.95 -37.97
N TYR A 881 2.70 27.08 -37.85
CA TYR A 881 1.71 26.91 -38.92
C TYR A 881 0.66 28.05 -38.89
N PRO A 882 1.07 29.32 -39.10
CA PRO A 882 0.14 30.44 -39.20
C PRO A 882 -0.69 30.37 -40.48
N GLU A 883 -1.82 31.09 -40.50
CA GLU A 883 -2.88 30.92 -41.50
C GLU A 883 -2.53 31.45 -42.92
N THR A 884 -1.34 32.03 -43.10
CA THR A 884 -0.77 32.41 -44.40
C THR A 884 -0.33 31.22 -45.25
N ALA A 885 -0.13 30.05 -44.66
CA ALA A 885 0.16 28.81 -45.38
C ALA A 885 -1.08 28.29 -46.13
N GLY A 886 -1.26 28.73 -47.38
CA GLY A 886 -2.38 28.36 -48.26
C GLY A 886 -2.41 26.89 -48.71
N ARG A 887 -2.51 25.95 -47.78
CA ARG A 887 -2.91 24.55 -48.02
C ARG A 887 -4.35 24.36 -47.55
N ALA A 888 -5.27 24.39 -48.50
CA ALA A 888 -6.69 24.16 -48.27
C ALA A 888 -6.98 22.72 -47.78
N ALA A 889 -8.24 22.48 -47.39
CA ALA A 889 -8.69 21.27 -46.69
C ALA A 889 -8.38 19.93 -47.42
N GLY A 890 -8.14 18.88 -46.61
CA GLY A 890 -7.86 17.49 -47.01
C GLY A 890 -7.45 16.61 -45.84
#